data_AF-A0AAD5DA49-F1
#
_entry.id   AF-A0AAD5DA49-F1
#
_cell.length_a   1.000
_cell.length_b   1.000
_cell.length_c   1.000
_cell.angle_alpha   90.00
_cell.angle_beta   90.00
_cell.angle_gamma   90.00
#
_symmetry.space_group_name_H-M   'P 1'
#
loop_
_entity.id
_entity.type
_entity.pdbx_description
1 polymer ?
#
loop_
_entity_poly.entity_id
_entity_poly.type
_entity_poly.pdbx_seq_one_letter_code
_entity_poly.pdbx_strand_id
1 'polypeptide(L)'
;MPKGKLKRGLKLLSRRSTHGSLSPKIAIQLNLCFSNIPSSFTTINVDGHFSFTNNEFAAKDYGNQYQFLPLAVLHPKSVSDIAMTVRHVWELGPSSELTVAARGHGHSIQGQAQAHRGIVINMESLKTPKMHFQIGDFPYVDVSGGELWINILHESLKYGLTPKSWTDYLHLTVGGTLSNAGISGQAFRHGPQISNVHQLEVVTGKGEVVTCSEQQNADLFSGVLGGLGQYGIITRARISLEPAAQMVKWIRVVYSDFSRFTRDQEHLISSKNTFDYIEGLVLVNRTNLLNNWRSSFNPKYDDQASQFKSEGRTLFCLELAKYFNPNNIVETNEEIESMLSKLNYIPSTVFMTEVTYVEFLDRVHTAEIKLQEKGLWDVPHPWLNLLVPRSKIHKFADEVFGNILVDTSNGPVLVYPVNKSKWNNMTSAVLPEDDIFYLVAFLSQANPLSTGKDGLEHILSLNKRILYFCEEAQLGVKQYLPHYATQDEWRAHFGHRWETFQRRKLAYDPLAILAPGQRIFQKGGEVVTCSEQQNADLFSGVLGGLGQYGIITRARISLEPAAQMVKWIRVVYSDFSTFTRDQEHLISSKNTFDYIEGLVLVNRTNLLNNWRSSFNPKYDDQASQFKSEGRTLFCLELAKYFNPNNIVETNEEIESMLSKLNYIPSTVFMTEVTYVEFLDRVHTAEIKLQEKGLWDVPHPWLNLLVPRSKIHKFADEVFGNILVDTSNGPVLVYPVNKSKWNNMTSAVLPEEDIFYLVAFLSQANPLSTGKDGLEHILSLNKRILYFCEEAQLGVKQYLPHYATQDEWRAHFGHRWETFQRRKLAYDPLAILAPGQRIFQKGVLDL
;
A
#
# COMPACT_ATOMS: atom_id res chain seq x y z
N MET A 1 -53.83 38.25 -47.08
CA MET A 1 -52.71 38.62 -47.98
C MET A 1 -51.42 38.68 -47.15
N PRO A 2 -50.27 38.23 -47.69
CA PRO A 2 -49.33 37.40 -46.92
C PRO A 2 -47.87 37.91 -46.90
N LYS A 3 -47.02 37.09 -46.23
CA LYS A 3 -45.55 36.92 -46.36
C LYS A 3 -44.69 37.71 -45.36
N GLY A 4 -43.75 37.12 -44.61
CA GLY A 4 -43.30 35.73 -44.51
C GLY A 4 -41.91 35.65 -43.87
N LYS A 5 -41.63 34.59 -43.11
CA LYS A 5 -40.56 33.62 -43.38
C LYS A 5 -40.63 32.45 -42.41
N LEU A 6 -40.74 31.26 -43.02
CA LEU A 6 -40.93 29.95 -42.41
C LEU A 6 -39.59 29.32 -42.00
N LYS A 7 -39.68 28.48 -40.97
CA LYS A 7 -38.77 27.37 -40.66
C LYS A 7 -38.67 26.35 -41.83
N ARG A 8 -37.46 25.80 -42.02
CA ARG A 8 -37.05 24.42 -42.39
C ARG A 8 -35.66 24.55 -43.04
N GLY A 9 -34.61 23.89 -42.56
CA GLY A 9 -34.48 22.45 -42.41
C GLY A 9 -33.84 21.89 -43.68
N LEU A 10 -32.53 21.65 -43.67
CA LEU A 10 -31.81 20.97 -44.75
C LEU A 10 -30.90 19.86 -44.21
N LYS A 11 -31.44 18.64 -44.30
CA LYS A 11 -30.86 17.38 -44.77
C LYS A 11 -29.34 17.16 -44.58
N LEU A 12 -29.03 16.27 -43.64
CA LEU A 12 -27.93 15.30 -43.75
C LEU A 12 -28.27 14.24 -44.80
N LEU A 13 -27.33 13.97 -45.71
CA LEU A 13 -27.30 12.82 -46.61
C LEU A 13 -26.37 11.75 -46.02
N SER A 14 -26.91 10.54 -45.88
CA SER A 14 -26.18 9.34 -45.49
C SER A 14 -25.44 8.72 -46.68
N ARG A 15 -24.24 8.15 -46.45
CA ARG A 15 -23.80 6.86 -47.04
C ARG A 15 -22.66 6.23 -46.20
N ARG A 16 -22.78 4.92 -46.02
CA ARG A 16 -21.99 3.94 -45.21
C ARG A 16 -20.50 3.89 -45.63
N SER A 17 -19.51 3.53 -44.79
CA SER A 17 -19.22 2.12 -44.42
C SER A 17 -18.15 1.93 -43.29
N THR A 18 -18.45 1.02 -42.36
CA THR A 18 -17.62 -0.11 -41.84
C THR A 18 -16.34 0.12 -41.03
N HIS A 19 -16.40 -0.05 -39.70
CA HIS A 19 -15.88 -1.22 -38.94
C HIS A 19 -16.14 -1.03 -37.44
N GLY A 20 -16.45 -2.13 -36.74
CA GLY A 20 -17.13 -2.13 -35.44
C GLY A 20 -16.27 -1.78 -34.24
N SER A 21 -16.83 -0.94 -33.36
CA SER A 21 -16.43 -0.77 -31.96
C SER A 21 -17.46 -1.47 -31.06
N LEU A 22 -17.03 -2.44 -30.26
CA LEU A 22 -17.83 -3.03 -29.17
C LEU A 22 -17.13 -2.75 -27.84
N SER A 23 -17.61 -1.71 -27.15
CA SER A 23 -18.01 -1.70 -25.73
C SER A 23 -18.02 -0.25 -25.19
N PRO A 24 -19.19 0.31 -24.81
CA PRO A 24 -19.20 1.42 -23.89
C PRO A 24 -19.02 0.85 -22.48
N LYS A 25 -17.86 1.10 -21.85
CA LYS A 25 -17.78 1.07 -20.39
C LYS A 25 -18.76 2.13 -19.90
N ILE A 26 -19.89 1.67 -19.36
CA ILE A 26 -20.78 2.49 -18.55
C ILE A 26 -19.96 2.93 -17.34
N ALA A 27 -19.37 4.12 -17.41
CA ALA A 27 -18.92 4.82 -16.23
C ALA A 27 -20.19 5.18 -15.45
N ILE A 28 -20.54 4.36 -14.47
CA ILE A 28 -21.48 4.77 -13.43
C ILE A 28 -20.75 5.89 -12.68
N GLN A 29 -21.02 7.12 -13.07
CA GLN A 29 -20.70 8.30 -12.30
C GLN A 29 -21.61 8.25 -11.08
N LEU A 30 -21.17 7.53 -10.05
CA LEU A 30 -21.73 7.63 -8.70
C LEU A 30 -21.41 9.05 -8.22
N ASN A 31 -22.29 9.99 -8.56
CA ASN A 31 -22.46 11.23 -7.82
C ASN A 31 -22.96 10.84 -6.41
N LEU A 32 -22.04 10.34 -5.58
CA LEU A 32 -22.19 10.41 -4.14
C LEU A 32 -22.05 11.88 -3.77
N CYS A 33 -23.14 12.63 -3.88
CA CYS A 33 -23.32 13.83 -3.10
C CYS A 33 -23.20 13.41 -1.63
N PHE A 34 -22.02 13.58 -1.04
CA PHE A 34 -21.86 13.51 0.41
C PHE A 34 -22.51 14.77 1.00
N SER A 35 -23.83 14.72 1.14
CA SER A 35 -24.64 15.74 1.81
C SER A 35 -24.46 15.59 3.32
N ASN A 36 -23.34 16.07 3.84
CA ASN A 36 -23.21 16.73 5.14
C ASN A 36 -21.76 17.20 5.31
N ILE A 37 -21.45 18.39 4.80
CA ILE A 37 -20.33 19.18 5.34
C ILE A 37 -20.60 19.30 6.83
N PRO A 38 -19.66 18.95 7.74
CA PRO A 38 -19.90 19.16 9.16
C PRO A 38 -20.22 20.65 9.37
N SER A 39 -21.42 20.95 9.89
CA SER A 39 -21.90 22.32 10.16
C SER A 39 -20.92 23.15 11.00
N SER A 40 -19.99 22.47 11.68
CA SER A 40 -18.90 23.04 12.44
C SER A 40 -17.83 23.80 11.63
N PHE A 41 -17.67 23.55 10.32
CA PHE A 41 -16.67 24.27 9.50
C PHE A 41 -17.20 25.55 8.87
N THR A 42 -18.52 25.64 8.66
CA THR A 42 -19.16 26.90 8.23
C THR A 42 -19.17 27.96 9.33
N THR A 43 -18.82 27.60 10.57
CA THR A 43 -18.75 28.50 11.73
C THR A 43 -17.34 29.00 12.07
N ILE A 44 -16.28 28.47 11.46
CA ILE A 44 -14.91 28.97 11.70
C ILE A 44 -14.76 30.28 10.93
N ASN A 45 -14.62 31.38 11.66
CA ASN A 45 -14.38 32.70 11.07
C ASN A 45 -12.89 32.85 10.71
N VAL A 46 -12.55 32.61 9.45
CA VAL A 46 -11.19 32.79 8.90
C VAL A 46 -11.13 34.06 8.03
N ASP A 47 -9.97 34.72 7.98
CA ASP A 47 -9.70 35.86 7.11
C ASP A 47 -9.68 35.43 5.62
N GLY A 48 -9.22 34.20 5.38
CA GLY A 48 -9.21 33.50 4.11
C GLY A 48 -10.58 32.97 3.68
N HIS A 49 -10.60 31.75 3.16
CA HIS A 49 -11.83 30.99 2.89
C HIS A 49 -11.54 29.50 2.73
N PHE A 50 -12.59 28.68 2.85
CA PHE A 50 -12.56 27.25 2.49
C PHE A 50 -13.23 27.00 1.14
N SER A 51 -12.60 26.16 0.33
CA SER A 51 -13.16 25.60 -0.90
C SER A 51 -13.61 24.16 -0.65
N PHE A 52 -14.88 23.86 -0.91
CA PHE A 52 -15.46 22.51 -0.73
C PHE A 52 -15.73 21.78 -2.05
N THR A 53 -15.51 22.47 -3.17
CA THR A 53 -15.75 21.98 -4.54
C THR A 53 -14.56 22.36 -5.43
N ASN A 54 -14.35 21.64 -6.52
CA ASN A 54 -13.23 21.85 -7.45
C ASN A 54 -11.84 21.74 -6.78
N ASN A 55 -11.69 20.75 -5.90
CA ASN A 55 -10.49 20.52 -5.08
C ASN A 55 -9.52 19.49 -5.70
N GLU A 56 -9.68 19.14 -6.98
CA GLU A 56 -8.90 18.07 -7.64
C GLU A 56 -7.40 18.38 -7.68
N PHE A 57 -7.02 19.65 -7.76
CA PHE A 57 -5.60 20.06 -7.75
C PHE A 57 -4.91 19.69 -6.42
N ALA A 58 -5.64 19.77 -5.30
CA ALA A 58 -5.13 19.41 -3.97
C ALA A 58 -5.05 17.90 -3.75
N ALA A 59 -5.72 17.13 -4.61
CA ALA A 59 -5.68 15.66 -4.64
C ALA A 59 -4.60 15.10 -5.56
N LYS A 60 -3.76 15.93 -6.21
CA LYS A 60 -2.65 15.47 -7.06
C LYS A 60 -1.33 15.98 -6.51
N ASP A 61 -0.23 15.32 -6.85
CA ASP A 61 1.12 15.80 -6.59
C ASP A 61 2.02 15.47 -7.78
N TYR A 62 3.26 15.95 -7.75
CA TYR A 62 4.22 15.74 -8.83
C TYR A 62 4.47 14.26 -9.13
N GLY A 63 4.34 13.40 -8.13
CA GLY A 63 4.41 11.95 -8.30
C GLY A 63 3.38 11.38 -9.26
N ASN A 64 2.20 11.99 -9.37
CA ASN A 64 1.10 11.60 -10.25
C ASN A 64 0.71 10.11 -10.14
N GLN A 65 0.86 9.52 -8.95
CA GLN A 65 0.55 8.11 -8.67
C GLN A 65 -0.69 7.94 -7.77
N TYR A 66 -0.99 8.91 -6.91
CA TYR A 66 -2.10 8.87 -5.97
C TYR A 66 -3.04 10.05 -6.16
N GLN A 67 -4.33 9.78 -5.97
CA GLN A 67 -5.37 10.80 -5.97
C GLN A 67 -6.28 10.70 -4.75
N PHE A 68 -5.97 11.45 -3.69
CA PHE A 68 -6.74 11.49 -2.46
C PHE A 68 -7.51 12.80 -2.35
N LEU A 69 -8.80 12.75 -2.68
CA LEU A 69 -9.69 13.91 -2.60
C LEU A 69 -9.82 14.41 -1.15
N PRO A 70 -9.52 15.70 -0.88
CA PRO A 70 -9.81 16.31 0.41
C PRO A 70 -11.29 16.66 0.53
N LEU A 71 -11.75 16.79 1.78
CA LEU A 71 -13.07 17.33 2.08
C LEU A 71 -13.11 18.84 1.78
N ALA A 72 -12.04 19.56 2.14
CA ALA A 72 -11.93 20.99 1.92
C ALA A 72 -10.49 21.43 1.67
N VAL A 73 -10.33 22.57 1.00
CA VAL A 73 -9.06 23.28 0.88
C VAL A 73 -9.16 24.63 1.58
N LEU A 74 -8.29 24.89 2.55
CA LEU A 74 -8.14 26.20 3.16
C LEU A 74 -7.20 27.05 2.30
N HIS A 75 -7.64 28.26 1.96
CA HIS A 75 -6.81 29.31 1.39
C HIS A 75 -6.56 30.39 2.45
N PRO A 76 -5.54 30.22 3.31
CA PRO A 76 -5.34 31.09 4.46
C PRO A 76 -4.88 32.48 4.00
N LYS A 77 -5.35 33.55 4.65
CA LYS A 77 -4.79 34.91 4.53
C LYS A 77 -3.98 35.35 5.74
N SER A 78 -4.01 34.57 6.82
CA SER A 78 -3.23 34.81 8.02
C SER A 78 -2.79 33.49 8.65
N VAL A 79 -1.77 33.55 9.51
CA VAL A 79 -1.37 32.39 10.34
C VAL A 79 -2.49 32.00 11.32
N SER A 80 -3.35 32.97 11.70
CA SER A 80 -4.52 32.72 12.53
C SER A 80 -5.49 31.75 11.85
N ASP A 81 -5.71 31.85 10.54
CA ASP A 81 -6.57 30.91 9.80
C ASP A 81 -6.09 29.47 9.94
N ILE A 82 -4.77 29.26 9.82
CA ILE A 82 -4.14 27.94 9.97
C ILE A 82 -4.30 27.45 11.41
N ALA A 83 -3.98 28.30 12.39
CA ALA A 83 -4.08 27.95 13.81
C ALA A 83 -5.51 27.62 14.23
N MET A 84 -6.50 28.42 13.82
CA MET A 84 -7.92 28.19 14.11
C MET A 84 -8.42 26.91 13.46
N THR A 85 -8.01 26.62 12.22
CA THR A 85 -8.40 25.39 11.52
C THR A 85 -7.83 24.15 12.21
N VAL A 86 -6.54 24.15 12.56
CA VAL A 86 -5.91 23.03 13.27
C VAL A 86 -6.50 22.87 14.67
N ARG A 87 -6.71 23.98 15.39
CA ARG A 87 -7.34 23.98 16.73
C ARG A 87 -8.75 23.41 16.69
N HIS A 88 -9.56 23.79 15.70
CA HIS A 88 -10.90 23.23 15.52
C HIS A 88 -10.86 21.72 15.34
N VAL A 89 -9.97 21.22 14.48
CA VAL A 89 -9.79 19.77 14.24
C VAL A 89 -9.28 19.05 15.49
N TRP A 90 -8.48 19.72 16.31
CA TRP A 90 -8.00 19.24 17.60
C TRP A 90 -9.12 19.15 18.64
N GLU A 91 -9.97 20.17 18.76
CA GLU A 91 -11.11 20.24 19.68
C GLU A 91 -12.19 19.20 19.40
N LEU A 92 -12.32 18.73 18.15
CA LEU A 92 -13.18 17.59 17.80
C LEU A 92 -12.72 16.26 18.43
N GLY A 93 -11.48 16.19 18.95
CA GLY A 93 -10.97 15.05 19.69
C GLY A 93 -10.69 13.79 18.85
N PRO A 94 -10.37 12.66 19.52
CA PRO A 94 -9.97 11.41 18.86
C PRO A 94 -11.08 10.70 18.09
N SER A 95 -12.35 11.05 18.34
CA SER A 95 -13.52 10.50 17.63
C SER A 95 -13.69 11.05 16.20
N SER A 96 -13.00 12.14 15.86
CA SER A 96 -13.00 12.68 14.51
C SER A 96 -11.92 12.02 13.66
N GLU A 97 -12.21 11.72 12.41
CA GLU A 97 -11.24 11.22 11.42
C GLU A 97 -10.54 12.36 10.64
N LEU A 98 -10.91 13.62 10.88
CA LEU A 98 -10.44 14.75 10.06
C LEU A 98 -8.95 15.02 10.23
N THR A 99 -8.18 14.96 9.16
CA THR A 99 -6.75 15.26 9.18
C THR A 99 -6.45 16.54 8.43
N VAL A 100 -5.24 17.10 8.62
CA VAL A 100 -4.80 18.35 7.99
C VAL A 100 -3.45 18.11 7.31
N ALA A 101 -3.35 18.45 6.03
CA ALA A 101 -2.08 18.47 5.30
C ALA A 101 -1.73 19.89 4.84
N ALA A 102 -0.56 20.37 5.21
CA ALA A 102 -0.01 21.59 4.60
C ALA A 102 0.56 21.23 3.22
N ARG A 103 0.07 21.91 2.19
CA ARG A 103 0.52 21.75 0.81
C ARG A 103 1.30 22.99 0.39
N GLY A 104 2.59 22.80 0.11
CA GLY A 104 3.40 23.78 -0.62
C GLY A 104 3.16 23.68 -2.12
N HIS A 105 4.22 23.57 -2.93
CA HIS A 105 4.11 23.47 -4.39
C HIS A 105 3.72 22.07 -4.92
N GLY A 106 3.13 21.21 -4.07
CA GLY A 106 2.66 19.90 -4.50
C GLY A 106 3.73 18.92 -5.02
N HIS A 107 5.01 19.18 -4.78
CA HIS A 107 6.13 18.39 -5.35
C HIS A 107 6.44 17.06 -4.63
N SER A 108 5.50 16.60 -3.79
CA SER A 108 5.53 15.26 -3.21
C SER A 108 5.38 14.19 -4.29
N ILE A 109 5.84 12.97 -4.02
CA ILE A 109 5.85 11.89 -5.03
C ILE A 109 4.83 10.76 -4.75
N GLN A 110 4.30 10.68 -3.53
CA GLN A 110 3.57 9.50 -3.03
C GLN A 110 2.37 9.89 -2.13
N GLY A 111 1.80 11.10 -2.31
CA GLY A 111 0.65 11.57 -1.55
C GLY A 111 0.97 12.28 -0.24
N GLN A 112 2.24 12.58 0.07
CA GLN A 112 2.64 13.13 1.36
C GLN A 112 1.93 14.45 1.74
N ALA A 113 1.66 15.31 0.74
CA ALA A 113 0.98 16.60 0.91
C ALA A 113 -0.55 16.53 0.69
N GLN A 114 -1.13 15.34 0.63
CA GLN A 114 -2.57 15.13 0.44
C GLN A 114 -3.24 14.72 1.76
N ALA A 115 -4.54 14.98 1.90
CA ALA A 115 -5.34 14.57 3.06
C ALA A 115 -6.69 13.98 2.60
N HIS A 116 -6.78 12.66 2.52
CA HIS A 116 -8.00 11.98 2.10
C HIS A 116 -9.17 12.32 3.04
N ARG A 117 -10.24 12.91 2.49
CA ARG A 117 -11.42 13.37 3.24
C ARG A 117 -11.09 14.32 4.42
N GLY A 118 -9.89 14.89 4.41
CA GLY A 118 -9.41 15.86 5.39
C GLY A 118 -9.36 17.27 4.82
N ILE A 119 -8.53 18.11 5.40
CA ILE A 119 -8.33 19.50 5.00
C ILE A 119 -6.93 19.64 4.43
N VAL A 120 -6.83 20.19 3.22
CA VAL A 120 -5.54 20.62 2.66
C VAL A 120 -5.41 22.13 2.85
N ILE A 121 -4.27 22.59 3.37
CA ILE A 121 -3.95 24.00 3.50
C ILE A 121 -3.06 24.40 2.34
N ASN A 122 -3.55 25.30 1.48
CA ASN A 122 -2.77 25.86 0.39
C ASN A 122 -1.80 26.93 0.93
N MET A 123 -0.57 26.53 1.24
CA MET A 123 0.42 27.40 1.88
C MET A 123 0.84 28.57 1.00
N GLU A 124 0.82 28.44 -0.34
CA GLU A 124 1.13 29.53 -1.27
C GLU A 124 0.07 30.64 -1.26
N SER A 125 -1.14 30.37 -0.76
CA SER A 125 -2.16 31.40 -0.57
C SER A 125 -1.91 32.28 0.66
N LEU A 126 -1.02 31.86 1.58
CA LEU A 126 -0.76 32.55 2.84
C LEU A 126 -0.22 33.94 2.57
N LYS A 127 -1.05 34.96 2.81
CA LYS A 127 -0.61 36.35 2.76
C LYS A 127 0.25 36.64 4.00
N THR A 128 1.52 36.95 3.76
CA THR A 128 2.45 37.37 4.82
C THR A 128 2.95 38.79 4.57
N PRO A 129 3.56 39.43 5.59
CA PRO A 129 4.40 40.60 5.36
C PRO A 129 5.44 40.34 4.27
N LYS A 130 5.89 41.40 3.60
CA LYS A 130 7.01 41.33 2.64
C LYS A 130 8.24 40.70 3.30
N MET A 131 9.06 40.00 2.50
CA MET A 131 10.35 39.46 2.96
C MET A 131 11.14 40.54 3.68
N HIS A 132 11.65 40.23 4.87
CA HIS A 132 12.42 41.16 5.67
C HIS A 132 13.88 40.75 5.69
N PHE A 133 14.74 41.63 5.19
CA PHE A 133 16.18 41.41 5.09
C PHE A 133 16.91 42.15 6.20
N GLN A 134 17.74 41.43 6.95
CA GLN A 134 18.72 42.02 7.83
C GLN A 134 20.09 41.96 7.16
N ILE A 135 20.68 43.14 6.97
CA ILE A 135 22.02 43.29 6.40
C ILE A 135 23.02 43.49 7.55
N GLY A 136 24.24 42.99 7.41
CA GLY A 136 25.32 43.10 8.41
C GLY A 136 26.23 41.88 8.39
N ASP A 137 26.94 41.66 9.50
CA ASP A 137 27.91 40.55 9.64
C ASP A 137 27.26 39.16 9.56
N PHE A 138 25.99 39.06 9.97
CA PHE A 138 25.19 37.82 9.94
C PHE A 138 23.89 38.07 9.16
N PRO A 139 23.95 38.20 7.82
CA PRO A 139 22.78 38.56 7.05
C PRO A 139 21.77 37.41 7.01
N TYR A 140 20.50 37.75 7.08
CA TYR A 140 19.39 36.78 7.02
C TYR A 140 18.16 37.37 6.35
N VAL A 141 17.23 36.50 5.96
CA VAL A 141 15.89 36.87 5.50
C VAL A 141 14.82 36.14 6.32
N ASP A 142 13.80 36.87 6.76
CA ASP A 142 12.56 36.31 7.29
C ASP A 142 11.54 36.16 6.14
N VAL A 143 11.07 34.93 5.88
CA VAL A 143 10.20 34.58 4.75
C VAL A 143 9.05 33.67 5.17
N SER A 144 7.96 33.68 4.41
CA SER A 144 6.83 32.76 4.59
C SER A 144 7.25 31.30 4.37
N GLY A 145 6.67 30.38 5.13
CA GLY A 145 6.82 28.94 4.87
C GLY A 145 6.19 28.50 3.54
N GLY A 146 5.24 29.27 3.00
CA GLY A 146 4.65 29.05 1.68
C GLY A 146 5.39 29.72 0.52
N GLU A 147 6.48 30.45 0.78
CA GLU A 147 7.24 31.15 -0.27
C GLU A 147 8.11 30.19 -1.08
N LEU A 148 8.26 30.45 -2.39
CA LEU A 148 9.13 29.69 -3.28
C LEU A 148 10.58 30.19 -3.22
N TRP A 149 11.54 29.26 -3.30
CA TRP A 149 12.97 29.60 -3.27
C TRP A 149 13.40 30.53 -4.42
N ILE A 150 12.79 30.43 -5.60
CA ILE A 150 13.06 31.33 -6.73
C ILE A 150 12.75 32.80 -6.41
N ASN A 151 11.67 33.07 -5.66
CA ASN A 151 11.31 34.42 -5.27
C ASN A 151 12.31 34.98 -4.25
N ILE A 152 12.80 34.14 -3.33
CA ILE A 152 13.84 34.51 -2.37
C ILE A 152 15.13 34.85 -3.09
N LEU A 153 15.54 34.06 -4.09
CA LEU A 153 16.70 34.35 -4.92
C LEU A 153 16.57 35.75 -5.56
N HIS A 154 15.47 36.02 -6.27
CA HIS A 154 15.28 37.31 -6.93
C HIS A 154 15.24 38.51 -5.97
N GLU A 155 14.57 38.39 -4.82
CA GLU A 155 14.52 39.47 -3.84
C GLU A 155 15.85 39.68 -3.11
N SER A 156 16.55 38.60 -2.74
CA SER A 156 17.84 38.69 -2.02
C SER A 156 18.95 39.31 -2.87
N LEU A 157 18.95 39.05 -4.18
CA LEU A 157 19.93 39.62 -5.11
C LEU A 157 19.85 41.15 -5.21
N LYS A 158 18.71 41.77 -4.92
CA LYS A 158 18.58 43.24 -4.84
C LYS A 158 19.44 43.85 -3.73
N TYR A 159 19.82 43.03 -2.74
CA TYR A 159 20.71 43.40 -1.65
C TYR A 159 22.13 42.84 -1.83
N GLY A 160 22.43 42.22 -2.98
CA GLY A 160 23.71 41.55 -3.22
C GLY A 160 23.91 40.31 -2.33
N LEU A 161 22.83 39.70 -1.86
CA LEU A 161 22.84 38.56 -0.95
C LEU A 161 22.12 37.36 -1.57
N THR A 162 22.39 36.16 -1.05
CA THR A 162 21.82 34.90 -1.51
C THR A 162 21.78 33.85 -0.40
N PRO A 163 20.81 32.93 -0.36
CA PRO A 163 20.91 31.71 0.44
C PRO A 163 22.16 30.88 0.11
N LYS A 164 22.70 30.22 1.14
CA LYS A 164 23.96 29.44 1.06
C LYS A 164 23.80 28.03 0.51
N SER A 165 22.61 27.44 0.68
CA SER A 165 22.30 26.07 0.29
C SER A 165 20.98 26.03 -0.47
N TRP A 166 20.95 25.22 -1.52
CA TRP A 166 19.85 25.17 -2.47
C TRP A 166 19.27 23.76 -2.63
N THR A 167 18.22 23.69 -3.42
CA THR A 167 17.72 22.49 -4.09
C THR A 167 17.96 22.67 -5.59
N ASP A 168 18.08 21.57 -6.35
CA ASP A 168 18.31 21.68 -7.81
C ASP A 168 17.15 22.36 -8.55
N TYR A 169 15.95 22.28 -7.98
CA TYR A 169 14.74 22.93 -8.48
C TYR A 169 14.24 23.96 -7.47
N LEU A 170 14.02 25.21 -7.92
CA LEU A 170 13.75 26.36 -7.04
C LEU A 170 12.26 26.69 -6.87
N HIS A 171 11.37 26.08 -7.66
CA HIS A 171 9.93 26.23 -7.53
C HIS A 171 9.38 25.26 -6.47
N LEU A 172 10.03 25.29 -5.30
CA LEU A 172 9.68 24.54 -4.11
C LEU A 172 9.48 25.52 -2.96
N THR A 173 8.53 25.24 -2.08
CA THR A 173 8.28 26.10 -0.92
C THR A 173 9.29 25.88 0.19
N VAL A 174 9.62 26.94 0.93
CA VAL A 174 10.49 26.91 2.13
C VAL A 174 10.05 25.84 3.14
N GLY A 175 8.79 25.84 3.56
CA GLY A 175 8.28 24.89 4.55
C GLY A 175 8.36 23.45 4.06
N GLY A 176 8.15 23.21 2.77
CA GLY A 176 8.24 21.90 2.14
C GLY A 176 9.65 21.32 2.14
N THR A 177 10.65 22.11 1.74
CA THR A 177 12.05 21.62 1.70
C THR A 177 12.64 21.49 3.10
N LEU A 178 12.35 22.42 4.01
CA LEU A 178 12.79 22.35 5.42
C LEU A 178 12.14 21.18 6.19
N SER A 179 10.95 20.75 5.80
CA SER A 179 10.32 19.53 6.36
C SER A 179 11.02 18.24 5.92
N ASN A 180 11.89 18.29 4.90
CA ASN A 180 12.65 17.14 4.39
C ASN A 180 14.14 17.27 4.70
N ALA A 181 14.84 18.14 3.96
CA ALA A 181 16.23 18.56 4.21
C ALA A 181 16.61 19.75 3.30
N GLY A 182 16.35 19.62 1.99
CA GLY A 182 16.78 20.56 0.96
C GLY A 182 18.27 20.39 0.63
N ILE A 183 18.57 19.50 -0.31
CA ILE A 183 19.93 19.07 -0.67
C ILE A 183 20.20 19.45 -2.13
N SER A 184 21.41 19.93 -2.39
CA SER A 184 22.00 20.14 -3.72
C SER A 184 23.54 20.17 -3.56
N GLY A 185 24.28 20.38 -4.64
CA GLY A 185 25.74 20.38 -4.70
C GLY A 185 26.47 21.37 -3.80
N GLN A 186 25.81 22.27 -3.06
CA GLN A 186 26.43 23.12 -2.02
C GLN A 186 26.43 22.48 -0.63
N ALA A 187 25.64 21.41 -0.43
CA ALA A 187 25.42 20.81 0.88
C ALA A 187 26.69 20.22 1.51
N PHE A 188 27.69 19.83 0.71
CA PHE A 188 28.98 19.38 1.23
C PHE A 188 29.71 20.48 2.02
N ARG A 189 29.48 21.76 1.69
CA ARG A 189 30.14 22.92 2.28
C ARG A 189 29.30 23.58 3.36
N HIS A 190 28.03 23.85 3.05
CA HIS A 190 27.12 24.62 3.90
C HIS A 190 26.13 23.75 4.69
N GLY A 191 26.10 22.43 4.44
CA GLY A 191 25.00 21.57 4.88
C GLY A 191 23.75 21.79 4.04
N PRO A 192 22.71 20.96 4.22
CA PRO A 192 21.42 21.16 3.57
C PRO A 192 20.74 22.46 4.04
N GLN A 193 19.62 22.82 3.41
CA GLN A 193 18.82 23.99 3.80
C GLN A 193 18.43 23.96 5.28
N ILE A 194 18.11 22.78 5.84
CA ILE A 194 17.79 22.64 7.28
C ILE A 194 18.95 23.01 8.22
N SER A 195 20.20 23.06 7.75
CA SER A 195 21.36 23.52 8.53
C SER A 195 21.57 25.04 8.46
N ASN A 196 20.79 25.76 7.65
CA ASN A 196 20.98 27.18 7.34
C ASN A 196 19.78 28.05 7.80
N VAL A 197 19.05 27.59 8.81
CA VAL A 197 17.89 28.29 9.41
C VAL A 197 18.20 28.66 10.85
N HIS A 198 17.83 29.87 11.26
CA HIS A 198 18.09 30.38 12.62
C HIS A 198 16.86 30.38 13.52
N GLN A 199 15.66 30.48 12.94
CA GLN A 199 14.40 30.57 13.69
C GLN A 199 13.23 30.15 12.79
N LEU A 200 12.19 29.57 13.39
CA LEU A 200 10.96 29.17 12.74
C LEU A 200 9.75 29.69 13.53
N GLU A 201 8.67 29.98 12.81
CA GLU A 201 7.32 30.08 13.37
C GLU A 201 6.51 28.87 12.90
N VAL A 202 5.88 28.18 13.85
CA VAL A 202 5.24 26.89 13.63
C VAL A 202 3.86 26.87 14.25
N VAL A 203 2.86 26.39 13.51
CA VAL A 203 1.54 26.02 14.07
C VAL A 203 1.57 24.54 14.43
N THR A 204 1.51 24.19 15.71
CA THR A 204 1.54 22.79 16.19
C THR A 204 0.24 22.05 15.86
N GLY A 205 0.20 20.73 16.04
CA GLY A 205 -1.02 19.91 15.89
C GLY A 205 -2.13 20.23 16.90
N LYS A 206 -1.82 21.02 17.93
CA LYS A 206 -2.79 21.60 18.89
C LYS A 206 -3.35 22.94 18.42
N GLY A 207 -2.86 23.48 17.30
CA GLY A 207 -3.19 24.80 16.80
C GLY A 207 -2.53 25.94 17.57
N GLU A 208 -1.39 25.71 18.24
CA GLU A 208 -0.61 26.75 18.93
C GLU A 208 0.40 27.36 17.96
N VAL A 209 0.51 28.69 17.92
CA VAL A 209 1.55 29.39 17.16
C VAL A 209 2.78 29.56 18.04
N VAL A 210 3.89 28.93 17.66
CA VAL A 210 5.11 28.88 18.46
C VAL A 210 6.28 29.40 17.63
N THR A 211 7.03 30.35 18.19
CA THR A 211 8.36 30.73 17.66
C THR A 211 9.42 29.84 18.30
N CYS A 212 10.30 29.25 17.50
CA CYS A 212 11.35 28.36 17.95
C CYS A 212 12.69 28.60 17.24
N SER A 213 13.78 28.37 17.95
CA SER A 213 15.19 28.49 17.53
C SER A 213 16.02 27.51 18.36
N GLU A 214 17.35 27.49 18.17
CA GLU A 214 18.24 26.71 19.03
C GLU A 214 18.20 27.16 20.51
N GLN A 215 17.81 28.41 20.78
CA GLN A 215 17.77 28.99 22.12
C GLN A 215 16.36 29.04 22.72
N GLN A 216 15.31 28.88 21.90
CA GLN A 216 13.91 28.98 22.32
C GLN A 216 13.09 27.82 21.74
N ASN A 217 12.41 27.03 22.57
CA ASN A 217 11.64 25.87 22.09
C ASN A 217 12.47 24.92 21.21
N ALA A 218 13.72 24.67 21.61
CA ALA A 218 14.73 23.99 20.79
C ALA A 218 14.31 22.57 20.35
N ASP A 219 13.57 21.83 21.19
CA ASP A 219 13.08 20.50 20.81
C ASP A 219 12.09 20.56 19.65
N LEU A 220 11.22 21.58 19.59
CA LEU A 220 10.33 21.81 18.46
C LEU A 220 11.12 22.26 17.23
N PHE A 221 12.07 23.20 17.39
CA PHE A 221 12.92 23.71 16.30
C PHE A 221 13.68 22.56 15.61
N SER A 222 14.39 21.73 16.38
CA SER A 222 15.06 20.56 15.83
C SER A 222 14.07 19.50 15.35
N GLY A 223 12.90 19.39 15.99
CA GLY A 223 11.84 18.48 15.55
C GLY A 223 11.38 18.76 14.12
N VAL A 224 10.95 19.98 13.81
CA VAL A 224 10.31 20.31 12.52
C VAL A 224 11.27 20.27 11.33
N LEU A 225 12.57 20.51 11.55
CA LEU A 225 13.60 20.38 10.53
C LEU A 225 13.82 18.90 10.17
N GLY A 226 13.47 18.52 8.93
CA GLY A 226 13.37 17.12 8.53
C GLY A 226 12.24 16.35 9.20
N GLY A 227 11.26 17.06 9.79
CA GLY A 227 10.17 16.48 10.58
C GLY A 227 8.99 15.95 9.77
N LEU A 228 9.05 15.99 8.43
CA LEU A 228 8.03 15.48 7.52
C LEU A 228 6.61 16.06 7.78
N GLY A 229 6.56 17.30 8.29
CA GLY A 229 5.31 17.98 8.68
C GLY A 229 4.60 17.40 9.90
N GLN A 230 5.23 16.50 10.67
CA GLN A 230 4.56 15.72 11.72
C GLN A 230 4.28 16.49 13.01
N TYR A 231 5.03 17.56 13.29
CA TYR A 231 4.97 18.27 14.56
C TYR A 231 4.28 19.63 14.45
N GLY A 232 4.16 20.16 13.23
CA GLY A 232 3.59 21.46 12.98
C GLY A 232 3.78 21.92 11.54
N ILE A 233 3.08 23.01 11.21
CA ILE A 233 3.13 23.68 9.92
C ILE A 233 4.05 24.89 10.06
N ILE A 234 5.15 24.92 9.30
CA ILE A 234 6.08 26.05 9.26
C ILE A 234 5.39 27.21 8.53
N THR A 235 5.16 28.33 9.21
CA THR A 235 4.54 29.54 8.64
C THR A 235 5.55 30.63 8.35
N ARG A 236 6.68 30.65 9.04
CA ARG A 236 7.80 31.58 8.76
C ARG A 236 9.14 30.92 9.05
N ALA A 237 10.17 31.27 8.29
CA ALA A 237 11.55 30.86 8.53
C ALA A 237 12.52 32.04 8.43
N ARG A 238 13.54 32.04 9.29
CA ARG A 238 14.70 32.94 9.22
C ARG A 238 15.88 32.21 8.59
N ILE A 239 16.23 32.55 7.37
CA ILE A 239 17.24 31.84 6.56
C ILE A 239 18.54 32.65 6.51
N SER A 240 19.67 31.97 6.70
CA SER A 240 21.01 32.55 6.61
C SER A 240 21.36 32.93 5.16
N LEU A 241 21.95 34.11 4.96
CA LEU A 241 22.40 34.60 3.66
C LEU A 241 23.93 34.75 3.61
N GLU A 242 24.46 34.87 2.40
CA GLU A 242 25.84 35.24 2.10
C GLU A 242 25.90 36.20 0.90
N PRO A 243 27.04 36.87 0.64
CA PRO A 243 27.22 37.67 -0.56
C PRO A 243 26.99 36.85 -1.83
N ALA A 244 26.19 37.38 -2.75
CA ALA A 244 25.92 36.72 -4.02
C ALA A 244 27.02 36.97 -5.04
N ALA A 245 27.46 35.91 -5.73
CA ALA A 245 28.26 36.04 -6.94
C ALA A 245 27.39 36.50 -8.11
N GLN A 246 28.02 37.11 -9.12
CA GLN A 246 27.32 37.56 -10.32
C GLN A 246 27.30 36.48 -11.42
N MET A 247 28.39 35.71 -11.53
CA MET A 247 28.63 34.78 -12.63
C MET A 247 29.05 33.40 -12.12
N VAL A 248 28.88 32.39 -12.97
CA VAL A 248 29.21 31.00 -12.68
C VAL A 248 29.95 30.39 -13.86
N LYS A 249 31.12 29.79 -13.60
CA LYS A 249 31.76 28.83 -14.51
C LYS A 249 31.16 27.46 -14.24
N TRP A 250 30.37 26.94 -15.18
CA TRP A 250 29.70 25.66 -15.07
C TRP A 250 30.41 24.61 -15.94
N ILE A 251 30.88 23.54 -15.31
CA ILE A 251 31.80 22.57 -15.90
C ILE A 251 31.21 21.16 -15.81
N ARG A 252 31.40 20.38 -16.88
CA ARG A 252 31.14 18.94 -16.92
C ARG A 252 32.36 18.20 -17.43
N VAL A 253 32.70 17.09 -16.76
CA VAL A 253 33.76 16.17 -17.16
C VAL A 253 33.29 14.72 -16.97
N VAL A 254 33.82 13.78 -17.76
CA VAL A 254 33.35 12.38 -17.76
C VAL A 254 34.43 11.42 -17.28
N TYR A 255 34.01 10.39 -16.56
CA TYR A 255 34.79 9.26 -16.08
C TYR A 255 34.23 7.95 -16.64
N SER A 256 35.11 6.99 -16.87
CA SER A 256 34.75 5.61 -17.21
C SER A 256 34.84 4.64 -16.03
N ASP A 257 35.43 5.08 -14.91
CA ASP A 257 35.68 4.25 -13.73
C ASP A 257 35.05 4.90 -12.49
N PHE A 258 34.17 4.15 -11.83
CA PHE A 258 33.42 4.65 -10.68
C PHE A 258 34.33 4.99 -9.50
N SER A 259 35.45 4.26 -9.35
CA SER A 259 36.38 4.46 -8.24
C SER A 259 37.19 5.75 -8.38
N ARG A 260 37.63 6.09 -9.60
CA ARG A 260 38.23 7.40 -9.89
C ARG A 260 37.24 8.53 -9.70
N PHE A 261 36.01 8.35 -10.19
CA PHE A 261 34.94 9.34 -10.09
C PHE A 261 34.60 9.67 -8.62
N THR A 262 34.33 8.66 -7.80
CA THR A 262 34.00 8.84 -6.38
C THR A 262 35.17 9.38 -5.56
N ARG A 263 36.40 8.90 -5.81
CA ARG A 263 37.61 9.42 -5.15
C ARG A 263 37.83 10.89 -5.44
N ASP A 264 37.63 11.32 -6.68
CA ASP A 264 37.78 12.72 -7.07
C ASP A 264 36.67 13.59 -6.47
N GLN A 265 35.42 13.10 -6.42
CA GLN A 265 34.33 13.78 -5.69
C GLN A 265 34.68 13.96 -4.20
N GLU A 266 35.13 12.90 -3.52
CA GLU A 266 35.54 12.94 -2.11
C GLU A 266 36.72 13.89 -1.87
N HIS A 267 37.69 13.91 -2.77
CA HIS A 267 38.81 14.85 -2.73
C HIS A 267 38.33 16.30 -2.82
N LEU A 268 37.40 16.59 -3.73
CA LEU A 268 36.87 17.93 -3.92
C LEU A 268 36.05 18.40 -2.71
N ILE A 269 35.20 17.54 -2.12
CA ILE A 269 34.36 17.94 -0.97
C ILE A 269 35.13 18.05 0.35
N SER A 270 36.35 17.50 0.43
CA SER A 270 37.24 17.58 1.60
C SER A 270 38.27 18.71 1.49
N SER A 271 38.46 19.27 0.29
CA SER A 271 39.44 20.33 0.04
C SER A 271 38.96 21.70 0.50
N LYS A 272 39.85 22.49 1.13
CA LYS A 272 39.53 23.85 1.60
C LYS A 272 39.30 24.84 0.46
N ASN A 273 40.14 24.79 -0.57
CA ASN A 273 39.94 25.55 -1.81
C ASN A 273 39.38 24.59 -2.87
N THR A 274 38.10 24.74 -3.18
CA THR A 274 37.35 23.81 -4.04
C THR A 274 36.24 24.57 -4.78
N PHE A 275 35.50 23.86 -5.64
CA PHE A 275 34.32 24.37 -6.35
C PHE A 275 33.20 24.71 -5.37
N ASP A 276 32.29 25.61 -5.76
CA ASP A 276 31.17 26.05 -4.91
C ASP A 276 29.96 25.12 -5.02
N TYR A 277 29.88 24.34 -6.10
CA TYR A 277 28.89 23.30 -6.33
C TYR A 277 29.58 22.04 -6.88
N ILE A 278 29.24 20.88 -6.32
CA ILE A 278 29.75 19.57 -6.74
C ILE A 278 28.59 18.57 -6.75
N GLU A 279 28.27 18.05 -7.93
CA GLU A 279 27.34 16.93 -8.10
C GLU A 279 27.89 15.91 -9.10
N GLY A 280 27.14 14.84 -9.36
CA GLY A 280 27.46 13.93 -10.42
C GLY A 280 26.27 13.12 -10.90
N LEU A 281 26.43 12.55 -12.09
CA LEU A 281 25.40 11.78 -12.77
C LEU A 281 25.92 10.43 -13.23
N VAL A 282 25.11 9.40 -13.09
CA VAL A 282 25.34 8.10 -13.73
C VAL A 282 24.71 8.11 -15.12
N LEU A 283 25.48 7.69 -16.12
CA LEU A 283 25.09 7.66 -17.51
C LEU A 283 25.22 6.23 -18.03
N VAL A 284 24.14 5.45 -17.94
CA VAL A 284 24.10 4.08 -18.47
C VAL A 284 23.55 4.10 -19.90
N ASN A 285 24.35 3.59 -20.84
CA ASN A 285 23.99 3.36 -22.25
C ASN A 285 23.38 4.58 -22.96
N ARG A 286 23.92 5.79 -22.69
CA ARG A 286 23.51 7.04 -23.34
C ARG A 286 24.27 7.24 -24.65
N THR A 287 23.54 7.43 -25.74
CA THR A 287 24.10 7.72 -27.08
C THR A 287 24.27 9.23 -27.28
N ASN A 288 25.23 9.65 -28.12
CA ASN A 288 25.46 11.05 -28.49
C ASN A 288 25.62 12.02 -27.29
N LEU A 289 26.20 11.54 -26.17
CA LEU A 289 26.25 12.28 -24.91
C LEU A 289 26.84 13.69 -25.07
N LEU A 290 28.06 13.80 -25.60
CA LEU A 290 28.77 15.08 -25.70
C LEU A 290 28.12 16.02 -26.74
N ASN A 291 27.55 15.45 -27.81
CA ASN A 291 26.82 16.24 -28.81
C ASN A 291 25.57 16.89 -28.23
N ASN A 292 24.87 16.21 -27.32
CA ASN A 292 23.73 16.81 -26.62
C ASN A 292 24.15 18.01 -25.74
N TRP A 293 25.36 17.97 -25.17
CA TRP A 293 25.89 19.07 -24.34
C TRP A 293 26.30 20.30 -25.14
N ARG A 294 26.68 20.15 -26.43
CA ARG A 294 27.04 21.27 -27.31
C ARG A 294 25.93 22.33 -27.45
N SER A 295 24.69 21.98 -27.12
CA SER A 295 23.57 22.92 -27.11
C SER A 295 23.62 23.94 -25.95
N SER A 296 24.45 23.70 -24.92
CA SER A 296 24.52 24.57 -23.73
C SER A 296 25.94 24.73 -23.16
N PHE A 297 26.90 23.93 -23.62
CA PHE A 297 28.29 23.96 -23.16
C PHE A 297 29.26 23.95 -24.34
N ASN A 298 30.42 24.59 -24.14
CA ASN A 298 31.50 24.61 -25.12
C ASN A 298 32.58 23.57 -24.75
N PRO A 299 33.02 22.71 -25.68
CA PRO A 299 34.13 21.80 -25.43
C PRO A 299 35.46 22.55 -25.36
N LYS A 300 36.34 22.15 -24.43
CA LYS A 300 37.72 22.69 -24.38
C LYS A 300 38.58 22.18 -25.53
N TYR A 301 38.34 20.94 -25.98
CA TYR A 301 39.10 20.28 -27.06
C TYR A 301 38.13 19.71 -28.12
N ASP A 302 37.70 20.56 -29.06
CA ASP A 302 36.58 20.27 -29.97
C ASP A 302 36.78 19.01 -30.85
N ASP A 303 37.97 18.88 -31.45
CA ASP A 303 38.32 17.74 -32.32
C ASP A 303 38.32 16.41 -31.55
N GLN A 304 38.82 16.42 -30.32
CA GLN A 304 38.91 15.22 -29.49
C GLN A 304 37.53 14.83 -28.90
N ALA A 305 36.72 15.82 -28.53
CA ALA A 305 35.36 15.61 -28.04
C ALA A 305 34.49 14.93 -29.12
N SER A 306 34.66 15.30 -30.39
CA SER A 306 33.91 14.75 -31.52
C SER A 306 34.23 13.27 -31.81
N GLN A 307 35.38 12.76 -31.34
CA GLN A 307 35.80 11.36 -31.53
C GLN A 307 35.35 10.45 -30.37
N PHE A 308 34.80 11.00 -29.29
CA PHE A 308 34.39 10.24 -28.12
C PHE A 308 33.14 9.40 -28.38
N LYS A 309 33.20 8.10 -28.05
CA LYS A 309 32.07 7.16 -28.19
C LYS A 309 31.53 6.76 -26.81
N SER A 310 30.24 7.01 -26.59
CA SER A 310 29.56 6.71 -25.32
C SER A 310 28.67 5.47 -25.37
N GLU A 311 28.45 4.90 -26.56
CA GLU A 311 27.51 3.79 -26.78
C GLU A 311 27.90 2.53 -25.99
N GLY A 312 26.91 1.89 -25.35
CA GLY A 312 27.09 0.61 -24.66
C GLY A 312 27.92 0.67 -23.38
N ARG A 313 28.22 1.87 -22.86
CA ARG A 313 29.05 2.06 -21.66
C ARG A 313 28.26 2.65 -20.50
N THR A 314 28.67 2.30 -19.28
CA THR A 314 28.34 3.06 -18.08
C THR A 314 29.44 4.10 -17.86
N LEU A 315 29.06 5.37 -17.85
CA LEU A 315 29.94 6.51 -17.64
C LEU A 315 29.43 7.33 -16.44
N PHE A 316 30.30 8.16 -15.88
CA PHE A 316 29.97 9.03 -14.75
C PHE A 316 30.35 10.46 -15.10
N CYS A 317 29.39 11.39 -15.00
CA CYS A 317 29.62 12.81 -15.20
C CYS A 317 29.85 13.47 -13.85
N LEU A 318 30.97 14.17 -13.70
CA LEU A 318 31.20 15.09 -12.59
C LEU A 318 30.78 16.49 -13.04
N GLU A 319 29.84 17.08 -12.32
CA GLU A 319 29.32 18.42 -12.60
C GLU A 319 29.77 19.39 -11.51
N LEU A 320 30.40 20.48 -11.92
CA LEU A 320 31.09 21.42 -11.03
C LEU A 320 30.68 22.85 -11.36
N ALA A 321 30.63 23.71 -10.35
CA ALA A 321 30.48 25.14 -10.57
C ALA A 321 31.41 25.97 -9.68
N LYS A 322 32.02 27.00 -10.26
CA LYS A 322 32.80 28.02 -9.54
C LYS A 322 32.11 29.37 -9.70
N TYR A 323 31.77 29.97 -8.58
CA TYR A 323 31.10 31.26 -8.48
C TYR A 323 32.16 32.36 -8.50
N PHE A 324 31.93 33.40 -9.30
CA PHE A 324 32.87 34.50 -9.44
C PHE A 324 32.18 35.83 -9.76
N ASN A 325 32.91 36.91 -9.51
CA ASN A 325 32.56 38.24 -10.00
C ASN A 325 33.39 38.54 -11.25
N PRO A 326 32.85 39.25 -12.27
CA PRO A 326 33.53 39.51 -13.53
C PRO A 326 34.96 40.06 -13.40
N ASN A 327 35.21 40.85 -12.35
CA ASN A 327 36.52 41.45 -12.07
C ASN A 327 37.62 40.40 -11.71
N ASN A 328 37.25 39.19 -11.32
CA ASN A 328 38.16 38.14 -10.85
C ASN A 328 38.27 36.96 -11.85
N ILE A 329 37.86 37.15 -13.11
CA ILE A 329 37.76 36.06 -14.10
C ILE A 329 39.10 35.37 -14.38
N VAL A 330 40.21 36.12 -14.40
CA VAL A 330 41.56 35.57 -14.69
C VAL A 330 42.00 34.62 -13.57
N GLU A 331 41.97 35.11 -12.32
CA GLU A 331 42.28 34.32 -11.12
C GLU A 331 41.36 33.09 -11.02
N THR A 332 40.06 33.27 -11.27
CA THR A 332 39.08 32.17 -11.26
C THR A 332 39.44 31.08 -12.27
N ASN A 333 39.86 31.46 -13.49
CA ASN A 333 40.27 30.48 -14.50
C ASN A 333 41.54 29.74 -14.07
N GLU A 334 42.53 30.42 -13.47
CA GLU A 334 43.74 29.80 -12.95
C GLU A 334 43.45 28.81 -11.82
N GLU A 335 42.54 29.16 -10.91
CA GLU A 335 42.06 28.26 -9.85
C GLU A 335 41.37 27.02 -10.43
N ILE A 336 40.49 27.20 -11.41
CA ILE A 336 39.78 26.09 -12.07
C ILE A 336 40.78 25.15 -12.74
N GLU A 337 41.74 25.67 -13.51
CA GLU A 337 42.77 24.84 -14.16
C GLU A 337 43.62 24.10 -13.13
N SER A 338 44.00 24.77 -12.02
CA SER A 338 44.74 24.13 -10.92
C SER A 338 43.95 22.99 -10.28
N MET A 339 42.65 23.18 -10.03
CA MET A 339 41.80 22.15 -9.45
C MET A 339 41.56 20.99 -10.44
N LEU A 340 41.22 21.28 -11.69
CA LEU A 340 40.97 20.27 -12.72
C LEU A 340 42.22 19.43 -13.01
N SER A 341 43.42 20.02 -12.96
CA SER A 341 44.68 19.29 -13.19
C SER A 341 44.97 18.17 -12.18
N LYS A 342 44.30 18.19 -11.02
CA LYS A 342 44.44 17.18 -9.95
C LYS A 342 43.45 16.02 -10.11
N LEU A 343 42.53 16.10 -11.07
CA LEU A 343 41.47 15.13 -11.28
C LEU A 343 41.83 14.12 -12.40
N ASN A 344 41.13 12.99 -12.40
CA ASN A 344 41.39 11.82 -13.23
C ASN A 344 40.31 11.57 -14.31
N TYR A 345 39.59 12.62 -14.72
CA TYR A 345 38.57 12.55 -15.76
C TYR A 345 39.20 12.31 -17.15
N ILE A 346 38.37 12.00 -18.16
CA ILE A 346 38.79 11.82 -19.55
C ILE A 346 39.04 13.20 -20.18
N PRO A 347 40.29 13.57 -20.54
CA PRO A 347 40.61 14.96 -20.91
C PRO A 347 39.80 15.55 -22.06
N SER A 348 39.43 14.74 -23.05
CA SER A 348 38.63 15.18 -24.20
C SER A 348 37.17 15.53 -23.87
N THR A 349 36.73 15.29 -22.64
CA THR A 349 35.32 15.44 -22.21
C THR A 349 35.08 16.68 -21.36
N VAL A 350 36.04 17.61 -21.29
CA VAL A 350 35.88 18.88 -20.57
C VAL A 350 34.97 19.81 -21.36
N PHE A 351 33.80 20.06 -20.80
CA PHE A 351 32.81 21.02 -21.30
C PHE A 351 32.61 22.12 -20.27
N MET A 352 32.61 23.37 -20.70
CA MET A 352 32.43 24.51 -19.82
C MET A 352 31.55 25.57 -20.48
N THR A 353 30.76 26.25 -19.67
CA THR A 353 30.02 27.45 -20.06
C THR A 353 30.11 28.50 -18.96
N GLU A 354 29.82 29.74 -19.33
CA GLU A 354 29.71 30.87 -18.41
C GLU A 354 28.28 31.38 -18.46
N VAL A 355 27.65 31.44 -17.29
CA VAL A 355 26.25 31.87 -17.13
C VAL A 355 26.14 32.78 -15.92
N THR A 356 25.04 33.52 -15.81
CA THR A 356 24.74 34.27 -14.59
C THR A 356 24.43 33.34 -13.43
N TYR A 357 24.57 33.85 -12.20
CA TYR A 357 24.24 33.09 -10.99
C TYR A 357 22.78 32.60 -10.97
N VAL A 358 21.86 33.42 -11.46
CA VAL A 358 20.43 33.07 -11.55
C VAL A 358 20.18 31.97 -12.57
N GLU A 359 20.74 32.09 -13.78
CA GLU A 359 20.60 31.07 -14.83
C GLU A 359 21.12 29.70 -14.38
N PHE A 360 22.22 29.67 -13.61
CA PHE A 360 22.74 28.43 -13.05
C PHE A 360 21.80 27.84 -12.01
N LEU A 361 21.34 28.63 -11.03
CA LEU A 361 20.49 28.12 -9.95
C LEU A 361 19.11 27.70 -10.44
N ASP A 362 18.53 28.40 -11.42
CA ASP A 362 17.21 28.10 -12.00
C ASP A 362 17.27 27.21 -13.25
N ARG A 363 18.42 26.55 -13.50
CA ARG A 363 18.67 25.72 -14.70
C ARG A 363 17.62 24.62 -14.93
N VAL A 364 17.01 24.09 -13.87
CA VAL A 364 16.00 23.02 -13.96
C VAL A 364 14.64 23.55 -14.41
N HIS A 365 14.31 24.83 -14.16
CA HIS A 365 13.08 25.43 -14.68
C HIS A 365 13.06 25.49 -16.23
N THR A 366 14.23 25.69 -16.84
CA THR A 366 14.36 25.57 -18.30
C THR A 366 14.05 24.14 -18.79
N ALA A 367 14.36 23.11 -17.99
CA ALA A 367 14.02 21.73 -18.31
C ALA A 367 12.53 21.44 -18.08
N GLU A 368 11.93 21.99 -17.02
CA GLU A 368 10.49 21.95 -16.77
C GLU A 368 9.70 22.48 -17.98
N ILE A 369 9.99 23.69 -18.46
CA ILE A 369 9.28 24.31 -19.59
C ILE A 369 9.34 23.39 -20.82
N LYS A 370 10.52 22.85 -21.14
CA LYS A 370 10.71 21.92 -22.27
C LYS A 370 9.94 20.61 -22.10
N LEU A 371 9.75 20.13 -20.87
CA LEU A 371 8.96 18.93 -20.59
C LEU A 371 7.46 19.22 -20.65
N GLN A 372 7.01 20.38 -20.16
CA GLN A 372 5.63 20.84 -20.27
C GLN A 372 5.20 20.98 -21.74
N GLU A 373 6.04 21.58 -22.59
CA GLU A 373 5.81 21.70 -24.04
C GLU A 373 5.62 20.33 -24.72
N LYS A 374 6.21 19.27 -24.16
CA LYS A 374 6.12 17.90 -24.65
C LYS A 374 5.02 17.08 -23.97
N GLY A 375 4.31 17.65 -22.98
CA GLY A 375 3.34 16.91 -22.15
C GLY A 375 4.00 15.85 -21.25
N LEU A 376 5.29 16.00 -20.93
CA LEU A 376 6.08 15.06 -20.14
C LEU A 376 6.34 15.54 -18.71
N TRP A 377 5.76 16.67 -18.29
CA TRP A 377 5.85 17.18 -16.91
C TRP A 377 4.73 16.67 -16.01
N ASP A 378 3.52 16.48 -16.53
CA ASP A 378 2.36 15.99 -15.76
C ASP A 378 2.16 14.48 -15.96
N VAL A 379 3.25 13.71 -15.90
CA VAL A 379 3.29 12.24 -15.99
C VAL A 379 3.66 11.63 -14.64
N PRO A 380 3.52 10.29 -14.44
CA PRO A 380 3.98 9.66 -13.21
C PRO A 380 5.50 9.75 -13.02
N HIS A 381 5.92 10.15 -11.82
CA HIS A 381 7.32 10.25 -11.39
C HIS A 381 7.62 9.27 -10.26
N PRO A 382 7.90 7.99 -10.57
CA PRO A 382 8.24 6.96 -9.58
C PRO A 382 9.69 7.12 -9.09
N TRP A 383 10.01 8.29 -8.52
CA TRP A 383 11.35 8.61 -8.04
C TRP A 383 11.75 7.74 -6.85
N LEU A 384 13.03 7.37 -6.81
CA LEU A 384 13.66 6.70 -5.68
C LEU A 384 14.90 7.50 -5.26
N ASN A 385 14.90 8.03 -4.03
CA ASN A 385 16.03 8.82 -3.53
C ASN A 385 16.61 8.15 -2.29
N LEU A 386 17.92 7.91 -2.30
CA LEU A 386 18.63 7.10 -1.31
C LEU A 386 19.83 7.87 -0.78
N LEU A 387 20.12 7.68 0.50
CA LEU A 387 21.36 8.07 1.16
C LEU A 387 22.16 6.80 1.42
N VAL A 388 23.28 6.65 0.73
CA VAL A 388 24.12 5.45 0.74
C VAL A 388 25.42 5.73 1.51
N PRO A 389 25.79 4.96 2.55
CA PRO A 389 27.05 5.17 3.25
C PRO A 389 28.26 5.03 2.31
N ARG A 390 29.29 5.86 2.50
CA ARG A 390 30.54 5.81 1.73
C ARG A 390 31.15 4.41 1.66
N SER A 391 31.21 3.71 2.78
CA SER A 391 31.78 2.35 2.90
C SER A 391 31.05 1.31 2.05
N LYS A 392 29.82 1.61 1.58
CA LYS A 392 28.97 0.70 0.81
C LYS A 392 28.72 1.17 -0.63
N ILE A 393 29.17 2.36 -1.02
CA ILE A 393 28.84 2.96 -2.32
C ILE A 393 29.36 2.14 -3.51
N HIS A 394 30.54 1.52 -3.40
CA HIS A 394 31.07 0.66 -4.46
C HIS A 394 30.24 -0.61 -4.64
N LYS A 395 29.92 -1.30 -3.55
CA LYS A 395 29.04 -2.48 -3.58
C LYS A 395 27.64 -2.13 -4.13
N PHE A 396 27.14 -0.94 -3.79
CA PHE A 396 25.90 -0.41 -4.36
C PHE A 396 26.03 -0.22 -5.88
N ALA A 397 27.09 0.45 -6.34
CA ALA A 397 27.30 0.75 -7.75
C ALA A 397 27.50 -0.50 -8.61
N ASP A 398 28.27 -1.48 -8.13
CA ASP A 398 28.56 -2.72 -8.85
C ASP A 398 27.26 -3.47 -9.21
N GLU A 399 26.33 -3.60 -8.25
CA GLU A 399 25.05 -4.27 -8.50
C GLU A 399 24.04 -3.34 -9.18
N VAL A 400 23.86 -2.12 -8.67
CA VAL A 400 22.77 -1.25 -9.13
C VAL A 400 23.07 -0.67 -10.50
N PHE A 401 24.26 -0.08 -10.71
CA PHE A 401 24.64 0.53 -11.98
C PHE A 401 25.26 -0.47 -12.96
N GLY A 402 25.79 -1.59 -12.46
CA GLY A 402 26.39 -2.65 -13.29
C GLY A 402 25.43 -3.73 -13.74
N ASN A 403 24.35 -4.00 -12.98
CA ASN A 403 23.43 -5.12 -13.25
C ASN A 403 21.95 -4.71 -13.30
N ILE A 404 21.44 -4.04 -12.27
CA ILE A 404 19.99 -3.75 -12.18
C ILE A 404 19.55 -2.70 -13.21
N LEU A 405 20.32 -1.61 -13.37
CA LEU A 405 20.07 -0.57 -14.36
C LEU A 405 20.63 -0.95 -15.73
N VAL A 406 19.75 -1.03 -16.71
CA VAL A 406 20.11 -1.37 -18.11
C VAL A 406 20.36 -0.13 -18.97
N ASP A 407 19.66 0.96 -18.68
CA ASP A 407 19.85 2.27 -19.31
C ASP A 407 19.30 3.37 -18.39
N THR A 408 19.68 4.62 -18.66
CA THR A 408 19.20 5.79 -17.93
C THR A 408 18.24 6.63 -18.77
N SER A 409 17.63 6.10 -19.83
CA SER A 409 16.91 6.91 -20.83
C SER A 409 15.72 7.69 -20.25
N ASN A 410 15.03 7.11 -19.27
CA ASN A 410 13.81 7.63 -18.66
C ASN A 410 14.02 8.73 -17.60
N GLY A 411 15.25 9.15 -17.33
CA GLY A 411 15.52 10.24 -16.39
C GLY A 411 16.97 10.26 -15.89
N PRO A 412 17.42 11.37 -15.28
CA PRO A 412 18.76 11.43 -14.71
C PRO A 412 18.88 10.56 -13.45
N VAL A 413 20.08 10.03 -13.22
CA VAL A 413 20.46 9.36 -11.98
C VAL A 413 21.56 10.17 -11.32
N LEU A 414 21.26 10.86 -10.24
CA LEU A 414 22.25 11.66 -9.51
C LEU A 414 23.05 10.76 -8.56
N VAL A 415 24.35 11.06 -8.42
CA VAL A 415 25.23 10.43 -7.44
C VAL A 415 26.32 11.41 -7.00
N TYR A 416 26.29 11.83 -5.73
CA TYR A 416 27.34 12.70 -5.17
C TYR A 416 27.45 12.60 -3.65
N PRO A 417 28.67 12.78 -3.10
CA PRO A 417 28.90 12.70 -1.67
C PRO A 417 28.59 14.02 -0.96
N VAL A 418 28.21 13.91 0.31
CA VAL A 418 28.05 15.04 1.23
C VAL A 418 28.72 14.73 2.58
N ASN A 419 29.11 15.79 3.29
CA ASN A 419 29.77 15.68 4.59
C ASN A 419 28.74 15.67 5.73
N LYS A 420 28.66 14.58 6.52
CA LYS A 420 27.76 14.44 7.68
C LYS A 420 28.02 15.50 8.75
N SER A 421 29.25 15.99 8.87
CA SER A 421 29.62 17.09 9.80
C SER A 421 28.88 18.40 9.56
N LYS A 422 28.23 18.56 8.39
CA LYS A 422 27.41 19.72 8.04
C LYS A 422 25.93 19.54 8.37
N TRP A 423 25.56 18.41 8.98
CA TRP A 423 24.20 18.07 9.37
C TRP A 423 24.05 18.11 10.89
N ASN A 424 22.99 18.75 11.37
CA ASN A 424 22.69 18.77 12.80
C ASN A 424 21.98 17.47 13.22
N ASN A 425 22.62 16.69 14.10
CA ASN A 425 22.13 15.40 14.59
C ASN A 425 20.86 15.48 15.47
N MET A 426 20.48 16.67 15.94
CA MET A 426 19.25 16.90 16.71
C MET A 426 18.00 16.98 15.81
N THR A 427 18.19 17.24 14.52
CA THR A 427 17.12 17.38 13.52
C THR A 427 16.43 16.06 13.22
N SER A 428 15.21 16.02 12.71
CA SER A 428 14.51 14.76 12.45
C SER A 428 14.96 14.04 11.17
N ALA A 429 15.87 14.62 10.39
CA ALA A 429 16.44 14.00 9.18
C ALA A 429 17.22 12.71 9.52
N VAL A 430 16.95 11.62 8.81
CA VAL A 430 17.59 10.31 9.06
C VAL A 430 18.76 10.11 8.09
N LEU A 431 19.96 9.89 8.64
CA LEU A 431 21.21 9.79 7.88
C LEU A 431 21.86 8.42 8.06
N PRO A 432 22.69 7.98 7.09
CA PRO A 432 23.58 6.83 7.28
C PRO A 432 24.64 7.07 8.37
N GLU A 433 25.32 6.00 8.79
CA GLU A 433 26.30 6.08 9.90
C GLU A 433 27.61 6.77 9.52
N ASP A 434 28.13 6.53 8.31
CA ASP A 434 29.41 7.06 7.85
C ASP A 434 29.47 8.61 7.84
N ASP A 435 30.67 9.16 8.06
CA ASP A 435 30.94 10.62 8.03
C ASP A 435 30.75 11.26 6.65
N ILE A 436 30.89 10.45 5.60
CA ILE A 436 30.54 10.80 4.23
C ILE A 436 29.50 9.79 3.76
N PHE A 437 28.46 10.30 3.11
CA PHE A 437 27.46 9.47 2.45
C PHE A 437 27.07 10.10 1.13
N TYR A 438 26.50 9.30 0.23
CA TYR A 438 26.11 9.70 -1.11
C TYR A 438 24.61 9.88 -1.20
N LEU A 439 24.16 10.99 -1.78
CA LEU A 439 22.81 11.05 -2.34
C LEU A 439 22.84 10.29 -3.67
N VAL A 440 21.93 9.32 -3.81
CA VAL A 440 21.66 8.61 -5.06
C VAL A 440 20.19 8.81 -5.41
N ALA A 441 19.88 9.52 -6.49
CA ALA A 441 18.52 9.89 -6.85
C ALA A 441 18.17 9.39 -8.26
N PHE A 442 17.23 8.45 -8.35
CA PHE A 442 16.66 7.95 -9.60
C PHE A 442 15.46 8.81 -9.98
N LEU A 443 15.67 9.80 -10.84
CA LEU A 443 14.66 10.81 -11.20
C LEU A 443 13.91 10.41 -12.48
N SER A 444 13.32 9.22 -12.45
CA SER A 444 12.64 8.60 -13.58
C SER A 444 11.28 9.23 -13.89
N GLN A 445 10.94 9.25 -15.17
CA GLN A 445 9.65 9.65 -15.74
C GLN A 445 9.02 8.42 -16.39
N ALA A 446 7.77 8.11 -16.04
CA ALA A 446 7.06 6.98 -16.63
C ALA A 446 6.13 7.46 -17.75
N ASN A 447 6.18 6.79 -18.89
CA ASN A 447 5.21 6.96 -19.97
C ASN A 447 3.88 6.28 -19.57
N PRO A 448 2.78 7.03 -19.40
CA PRO A 448 1.51 6.46 -18.94
C PRO A 448 0.91 5.43 -19.91
N LEU A 449 1.29 5.48 -21.18
CA LEU A 449 0.76 4.63 -22.24
C LEU A 449 1.65 3.41 -22.53
N SER A 450 2.84 3.34 -21.92
CA SER A 450 3.78 2.25 -22.17
C SER A 450 3.61 1.10 -21.18
N THR A 451 3.63 -0.12 -21.71
CA THR A 451 3.79 -1.36 -20.94
C THR A 451 5.24 -1.89 -21.00
N GLY A 452 6.14 -1.15 -21.66
CA GLY A 452 7.55 -1.50 -21.84
C GLY A 452 8.47 -0.98 -20.74
N LYS A 453 9.75 -0.78 -21.07
CA LYS A 453 10.80 -0.36 -20.11
C LYS A 453 10.61 1.05 -19.57
N ASP A 454 9.87 1.90 -20.27
CA ASP A 454 9.49 3.27 -19.89
C ASP A 454 8.12 3.33 -19.18
N GLY A 455 7.45 2.19 -18.97
CA GLY A 455 6.19 2.09 -18.24
C GLY A 455 6.35 2.15 -16.72
N LEU A 456 5.30 2.62 -16.03
CA LEU A 456 5.29 2.81 -14.57
C LEU A 456 5.58 1.51 -13.81
N GLU A 457 4.94 0.41 -14.19
CA GLU A 457 5.11 -0.90 -13.52
C GLU A 457 6.55 -1.41 -13.61
N HIS A 458 7.21 -1.23 -14.76
CA HIS A 458 8.60 -1.62 -14.96
C HIS A 458 9.53 -0.82 -14.03
N ILE A 459 9.36 0.50 -13.98
CA ILE A 459 10.19 1.37 -13.15
C ILE A 459 9.96 1.08 -11.66
N LEU A 460 8.71 0.86 -11.23
CA LEU A 460 8.41 0.45 -9.85
C LEU A 460 9.03 -0.92 -9.51
N SER A 461 9.05 -1.86 -10.45
CA SER A 461 9.74 -3.14 -10.29
C SER A 461 11.25 -2.98 -10.12
N LEU A 462 11.88 -2.09 -10.90
CA LEU A 462 13.30 -1.74 -10.74
C LEU A 462 13.57 -1.12 -9.36
N ASN A 463 12.74 -0.15 -8.92
CA ASN A 463 12.88 0.46 -7.60
C ASN A 463 12.80 -0.58 -6.48
N LYS A 464 11.86 -1.53 -6.57
CA LYS A 464 11.74 -2.65 -5.61
C LYS A 464 12.97 -3.54 -5.61
N ARG A 465 13.53 -3.87 -6.79
CA ARG A 465 14.76 -4.67 -6.89
C ARG A 465 15.96 -3.98 -6.25
N ILE A 466 16.10 -2.66 -6.44
CA ILE A 466 17.16 -1.86 -5.81
C ILE A 466 17.01 -1.88 -4.29
N LEU A 467 15.80 -1.63 -3.77
CA LEU A 467 15.53 -1.64 -2.34
C LEU A 467 15.75 -3.02 -1.72
N TYR A 468 15.27 -4.09 -2.36
CA TYR A 468 15.49 -5.47 -1.93
C TYR A 468 16.99 -5.80 -1.83
N PHE A 469 17.76 -5.44 -2.86
CA PHE A 469 19.22 -5.63 -2.81
C PHE A 469 19.85 -4.85 -1.65
N CYS A 470 19.45 -3.60 -1.41
CA CYS A 470 19.99 -2.80 -0.32
C CYS A 470 19.74 -3.44 1.06
N GLU A 471 18.57 -4.06 1.25
CA GLU A 471 18.19 -4.76 2.47
C GLU A 471 18.95 -6.07 2.63
N GLU A 472 18.91 -6.96 1.62
CA GLU A 472 19.60 -8.26 1.64
C GLU A 472 21.12 -8.11 1.82
N ALA A 473 21.71 -7.14 1.15
CA ALA A 473 23.15 -6.87 1.24
C ALA A 473 23.53 -6.06 2.50
N GLN A 474 22.56 -5.71 3.35
CA GLN A 474 22.69 -4.93 4.58
C GLN A 474 23.51 -3.65 4.39
N LEU A 475 23.15 -2.87 3.37
CA LEU A 475 23.92 -1.68 2.98
C LEU A 475 23.72 -0.49 3.92
N GLY A 476 22.76 -0.55 4.87
CA GLY A 476 22.50 0.55 5.79
C GLY A 476 21.96 1.83 5.11
N VAL A 477 21.35 1.67 3.93
CA VAL A 477 20.78 2.78 3.13
C VAL A 477 19.57 3.39 3.85
N LYS A 478 19.44 4.72 3.76
CA LYS A 478 18.25 5.45 4.22
C LYS A 478 17.56 6.10 3.02
N GLN A 479 16.24 6.05 2.94
CA GLN A 479 15.51 6.78 1.89
C GLN A 479 15.47 8.28 2.21
N TYR A 480 15.74 9.12 1.21
CA TYR A 480 15.39 10.54 1.22
C TYR A 480 14.04 10.71 0.54
N LEU A 481 13.19 11.64 1.02
CA LEU A 481 11.77 11.68 0.66
C LEU A 481 11.07 10.31 0.86
N PRO A 482 11.19 9.70 2.06
CA PRO A 482 10.67 8.37 2.33
C PRO A 482 9.15 8.28 2.17
N HIS A 483 8.67 7.10 1.80
CA HIS A 483 7.26 6.84 1.51
C HIS A 483 6.84 5.41 1.90
N TYR A 484 7.19 5.01 3.12
CA TYR A 484 6.83 3.71 3.66
C TYR A 484 5.32 3.60 3.92
N ALA A 485 4.79 2.38 3.83
CA ALA A 485 3.35 2.14 3.94
C ALA A 485 2.91 1.84 5.38
N THR A 486 3.83 1.39 6.22
CA THR A 486 3.53 0.90 7.57
C THR A 486 4.41 1.56 8.64
N GLN A 487 3.89 1.62 9.87
CA GLN A 487 4.64 2.16 10.99
C GLN A 487 5.90 1.34 11.33
N ASP A 488 5.90 0.02 11.10
CA ASP A 488 7.07 -0.82 11.34
C ASP A 488 8.22 -0.51 10.36
N GLU A 489 7.91 -0.27 9.09
CA GLU A 489 8.89 0.23 8.13
C GLU A 489 9.44 1.60 8.55
N TRP A 490 8.58 2.49 9.06
CA TRP A 490 9.03 3.76 9.61
C TRP A 490 9.91 3.60 10.86
N ARG A 491 9.57 2.68 11.77
CA ARG A 491 10.42 2.33 12.93
C ARG A 491 11.79 1.85 12.48
N ALA A 492 11.85 0.98 11.48
CA ALA A 492 13.11 0.51 10.89
C ALA A 492 13.90 1.65 10.22
N HIS A 493 13.21 2.55 9.52
CA HIS A 493 13.80 3.74 8.92
C HIS A 493 14.47 4.63 9.98
N PHE A 494 13.73 5.04 11.01
CA PHE A 494 14.25 5.90 12.09
C PHE A 494 15.26 5.18 13.01
N GLY A 495 15.17 3.86 13.14
CA GLY A 495 16.03 3.06 14.02
C GLY A 495 15.97 3.57 15.46
N HIS A 496 17.13 3.77 16.08
CA HIS A 496 17.24 4.29 17.46
C HIS A 496 16.61 5.68 17.65
N ARG A 497 16.34 6.42 16.57
CA ARG A 497 15.73 7.76 16.62
C ARG A 497 14.21 7.72 16.73
N TRP A 498 13.58 6.55 16.56
CA TRP A 498 12.13 6.39 16.58
C TRP A 498 11.50 6.89 17.87
N GLU A 499 12.08 6.57 19.03
CA GLU A 499 11.55 6.99 20.33
C GLU A 499 11.51 8.52 20.47
N THR A 500 12.56 9.20 20.01
CA THR A 500 12.59 10.67 19.97
C THR A 500 11.54 11.22 19.00
N PHE A 501 11.41 10.61 17.82
CA PHE A 501 10.42 11.00 16.82
C PHE A 501 8.98 10.86 17.36
N GLN A 502 8.69 9.74 18.04
CA GLN A 502 7.40 9.45 18.66
C GLN A 502 7.11 10.37 19.85
N ARG A 503 8.10 10.61 20.73
CA ARG A 503 7.96 11.55 21.85
C ARG A 503 7.59 12.96 21.35
N ARG A 504 8.27 13.45 20.31
CA ARG A 504 7.95 14.74 19.67
C ARG A 504 6.55 14.72 19.07
N LYS A 505 6.12 13.61 18.45
CA LYS A 505 4.75 13.48 17.93
C LYS A 505 3.73 13.65 19.05
N LEU A 506 3.90 12.96 20.18
CA LEU A 506 3.03 13.09 21.34
C LEU A 506 3.04 14.51 21.95
N ALA A 507 4.18 15.21 21.91
CA ALA A 507 4.29 16.55 22.45
C ALA A 507 3.53 17.60 21.59
N TYR A 508 3.66 17.51 20.26
CA TYR A 508 3.26 18.58 19.35
C TYR A 508 2.03 18.25 18.48
N ASP A 509 1.74 16.97 18.22
CA ASP A 509 0.53 16.51 17.49
C ASP A 509 0.06 15.12 18.01
N PRO A 510 -0.42 15.03 19.26
CA PRO A 510 -0.75 13.74 19.87
C PRO A 510 -1.99 13.05 19.28
N LEU A 511 -2.82 13.75 18.50
CA LEU A 511 -3.98 13.16 17.80
C LEU A 511 -3.65 12.75 16.35
N ALA A 512 -2.38 12.86 15.93
CA ALA A 512 -1.92 12.55 14.58
C ALA A 512 -2.73 13.28 13.49
N ILE A 513 -3.07 14.55 13.72
CA ILE A 513 -3.85 15.38 12.80
C ILE A 513 -3.05 15.73 11.56
N LEU A 514 -1.76 16.02 11.73
CA LEU A 514 -0.92 16.65 10.72
C LEU A 514 -0.24 15.66 9.78
N ALA A 515 -0.17 16.04 8.51
CA ALA A 515 0.54 15.36 7.43
C ALA A 515 0.21 13.85 7.33
N PRO A 516 -1.09 13.50 7.21
CA PRO A 516 -1.55 12.11 7.15
C PRO A 516 -0.99 11.34 5.95
N GLY A 517 -0.68 12.04 4.86
CA GLY A 517 -0.10 11.47 3.64
C GLY A 517 1.26 10.78 3.84
N GLN A 518 1.97 11.09 4.93
CA GLN A 518 3.22 10.41 5.30
C GLN A 518 3.00 8.99 5.84
N ARG A 519 1.80 8.67 6.34
CA ARG A 519 1.42 7.32 6.83
C ARG A 519 2.28 6.80 7.99
N ILE A 520 2.87 7.71 8.78
CA ILE A 520 3.67 7.35 9.97
C ILE A 520 2.77 7.05 11.17
N PHE A 521 1.80 7.93 11.40
CA PHE A 521 0.81 7.85 12.48
C PHE A 521 -0.58 8.04 11.87
N GLN A 522 -1.56 7.25 12.32
CA GLN A 522 -2.94 7.34 11.87
C GLN A 522 -3.79 8.08 12.91
N LYS A 523 -4.70 8.92 12.45
CA LYS A 523 -5.69 9.62 13.29
C LYS A 523 -6.87 8.68 13.58
N GLY A 524 -7.11 8.40 14.87
CA GLY A 524 -8.35 7.77 15.35
C GLY A 524 -8.56 6.31 14.92
N GLY A 525 -8.24 5.37 15.82
CA GLY A 525 -8.44 3.93 15.65
C GLY A 525 -7.22 3.16 16.14
N GLU A 526 -7.32 2.53 17.30
CA GLU A 526 -6.24 1.69 17.81
C GLU A 526 -6.16 0.43 16.94
N VAL A 527 -5.21 0.39 16.00
CA VAL A 527 -4.87 -0.88 15.32
C VAL A 527 -4.09 -1.72 16.32
N VAL A 528 -4.83 -2.53 17.07
CA VAL A 528 -4.27 -3.43 18.06
C VAL A 528 -3.72 -4.66 17.35
N THR A 529 -2.40 -4.81 17.36
CA THR A 529 -1.77 -6.08 16.95
C THR A 529 -1.90 -7.08 18.09
N CYS A 530 -2.48 -8.24 17.82
CA CYS A 530 -2.63 -9.32 18.79
C CYS A 530 -2.09 -10.65 18.26
N SER A 531 -1.64 -11.50 19.16
CA SER A 531 -1.10 -12.84 18.94
C SER A 531 -1.37 -13.71 20.18
N GLU A 532 -0.98 -14.97 20.16
CA GLU A 532 -1.04 -15.83 21.37
C GLU A 532 -0.20 -15.29 22.54
N GLN A 533 0.81 -14.45 22.26
CA GLN A 533 1.73 -13.89 23.26
C GLN A 533 1.41 -12.43 23.60
N GLN A 534 0.75 -11.71 22.68
CA GLN A 534 0.43 -10.29 22.81
C GLN A 534 -1.07 -10.08 22.70
N ASN A 535 -1.71 -9.58 23.76
CA ASN A 535 -3.16 -9.37 23.78
C ASN A 535 -3.95 -10.66 23.40
N ALA A 536 -3.57 -11.77 24.04
CA ALA A 536 -4.07 -13.11 23.74
C ALA A 536 -5.59 -13.26 23.91
N ASP A 537 -6.20 -12.49 24.81
CA ASP A 537 -7.65 -12.49 25.02
C ASP A 537 -8.39 -11.91 23.82
N LEU A 538 -7.89 -10.80 23.24
CA LEU A 538 -8.42 -10.25 21.98
C LEU A 538 -8.18 -11.21 20.81
N PHE A 539 -6.95 -11.74 20.67
CA PHE A 539 -6.59 -12.69 19.61
C PHE A 539 -7.53 -13.90 19.60
N SER A 540 -7.73 -14.51 20.78
CA SER A 540 -8.64 -15.65 20.93
C SER A 540 -10.10 -15.23 20.78
N GLY A 541 -10.45 -14.02 21.21
CA GLY A 541 -11.79 -13.46 21.08
C GLY A 541 -12.23 -13.33 19.62
N VAL A 542 -11.43 -12.68 18.78
CA VAL A 542 -11.80 -12.38 17.39
C VAL A 542 -11.91 -13.63 16.51
N LEU A 543 -11.16 -14.70 16.83
CA LEU A 543 -11.26 -15.99 16.14
C LEU A 543 -12.56 -16.70 16.54
N GLY A 544 -13.48 -16.87 15.58
CA GLY A 544 -14.83 -17.40 15.84
C GLY A 544 -15.73 -16.45 16.64
N GLY A 545 -15.35 -15.17 16.79
CA GLY A 545 -16.06 -14.18 17.61
C GLY A 545 -17.27 -13.53 16.94
N LEU A 546 -17.65 -13.97 15.73
CA LEU A 546 -18.77 -13.42 14.95
C LEU A 546 -18.70 -11.90 14.76
N GLY A 547 -17.48 -11.35 14.69
CA GLY A 547 -17.21 -9.92 14.56
C GLY A 547 -17.57 -9.08 15.79
N GLN A 548 -17.77 -9.69 16.96
CA GLN A 548 -18.28 -8.98 18.14
C GLN A 548 -17.24 -8.09 18.87
N TYR A 549 -15.95 -8.33 18.68
CA TYR A 549 -14.88 -7.69 19.47
C TYR A 549 -13.95 -6.78 18.67
N GLY A 550 -13.94 -6.92 17.34
CA GLY A 550 -13.05 -6.18 16.46
C GLY A 550 -13.18 -6.63 15.02
N ILE A 551 -12.70 -5.80 14.10
CA ILE A 551 -12.63 -6.11 12.67
C ILE A 551 -11.22 -6.58 12.36
N ILE A 552 -11.09 -7.82 11.87
CA ILE A 552 -9.79 -8.35 11.42
C ILE A 552 -9.47 -7.70 10.07
N THR A 553 -8.52 -6.77 10.05
CA THR A 553 -8.08 -6.06 8.84
C THR A 553 -6.85 -6.70 8.19
N ARG A 554 -6.08 -7.49 8.97
CA ARG A 554 -4.91 -8.24 8.52
C ARG A 554 -4.72 -9.48 9.38
N ALA A 555 -4.27 -10.57 8.77
CA ALA A 555 -3.86 -11.78 9.47
C ALA A 555 -2.53 -12.31 8.90
N ARG A 556 -1.73 -12.97 9.75
CA ARG A 556 -0.60 -13.80 9.32
C ARG A 556 -1.08 -15.24 9.34
N ILE A 557 -1.04 -15.90 8.18
CA ILE A 557 -1.52 -17.27 7.99
C ILE A 557 -0.29 -18.16 7.79
N SER A 558 -0.24 -19.27 8.52
CA SER A 558 0.80 -20.29 8.34
C SER A 558 0.63 -20.94 6.97
N LEU A 559 1.73 -21.11 6.23
CA LEU A 559 1.73 -21.72 4.91
C LEU A 559 2.43 -23.08 4.95
N GLU A 560 1.91 -24.02 4.18
CA GLU A 560 2.55 -25.31 3.91
C GLU A 560 2.98 -25.36 2.42
N PRO A 561 4.00 -26.15 2.07
CA PRO A 561 4.36 -26.36 0.67
C PRO A 561 3.18 -26.90 -0.14
N ALA A 562 2.84 -26.21 -1.24
CA ALA A 562 1.75 -26.64 -2.10
C ALA A 562 2.16 -27.84 -2.98
N ALA A 563 1.33 -28.88 -2.99
CA ALA A 563 1.44 -29.96 -3.95
C ALA A 563 1.05 -29.48 -5.36
N GLN A 564 1.53 -30.17 -6.40
CA GLN A 564 1.20 -29.82 -7.78
C GLN A 564 -0.09 -30.51 -8.26
N MET A 565 -0.32 -31.74 -7.84
CA MET A 565 -1.36 -32.62 -8.36
C MET A 565 -2.19 -33.25 -7.23
N VAL A 566 -3.41 -33.67 -7.57
CA VAL A 566 -4.36 -34.29 -6.65
C VAL A 566 -4.97 -35.53 -7.29
N LYS A 567 -4.89 -36.67 -6.60
CA LYS A 567 -5.73 -37.83 -6.88
C LYS A 567 -7.05 -37.65 -6.18
N TRP A 568 -8.12 -37.50 -6.94
CA TRP A 568 -9.46 -37.22 -6.44
C TRP A 568 -10.36 -38.44 -6.64
N ILE A 569 -10.94 -38.94 -5.55
CA ILE A 569 -11.58 -40.26 -5.48
C ILE A 569 -12.98 -40.13 -4.89
N ARG A 570 -13.93 -40.89 -5.43
CA ARG A 570 -15.28 -41.08 -4.88
C ARG A 570 -15.59 -42.56 -4.71
N VAL A 571 -16.18 -42.90 -3.56
CA VAL A 571 -16.69 -44.25 -3.25
C VAL A 571 -18.05 -44.16 -2.57
N VAL A 572 -18.89 -45.18 -2.74
CA VAL A 572 -20.28 -45.18 -2.25
C VAL A 572 -20.53 -46.30 -1.24
N TYR A 573 -21.38 -46.02 -0.25
CA TYR A 573 -21.82 -46.93 0.80
C TYR A 573 -23.34 -47.07 0.78
N SER A 574 -23.84 -48.26 1.10
CA SER A 574 -25.26 -48.56 1.22
C SER A 574 -25.83 -48.31 2.61
N ASP A 575 -24.97 -48.21 3.63
CA ASP A 575 -25.39 -48.08 5.03
C ASP A 575 -24.57 -47.01 5.77
N PHE A 576 -25.26 -46.28 6.65
CA PHE A 576 -24.67 -45.15 7.37
C PHE A 576 -23.62 -45.57 8.39
N SER A 577 -23.75 -46.79 8.96
CA SER A 577 -22.88 -47.27 10.03
C SER A 577 -21.48 -47.62 9.54
N THR A 578 -21.39 -48.31 8.41
CA THR A 578 -20.14 -48.59 7.71
C THR A 578 -19.50 -47.31 7.22
N PHE A 579 -20.29 -46.41 6.63
CA PHE A 579 -19.81 -45.11 6.14
C PHE A 579 -19.16 -44.27 7.25
N THR A 580 -19.84 -44.10 8.39
CA THR A 580 -19.32 -43.33 9.52
C THR A 580 -18.11 -43.99 10.20
N ARG A 581 -18.12 -45.33 10.34
CA ARG A 581 -16.99 -46.10 10.87
C ARG A 581 -15.73 -45.90 10.03
N ASP A 582 -15.86 -45.94 8.70
CA ASP A 582 -14.74 -45.80 7.79
C ASP A 582 -14.23 -44.34 7.76
N GLN A 583 -15.12 -43.34 7.86
CA GLN A 583 -14.71 -41.95 8.05
C GLN A 583 -13.89 -41.76 9.35
N GLU A 584 -14.38 -42.31 10.48
CA GLU A 584 -13.67 -42.24 11.77
C GLU A 584 -12.31 -42.96 11.71
N HIS A 585 -12.23 -44.09 11.02
CA HIS A 585 -10.97 -44.79 10.78
C HIS A 585 -9.95 -43.92 10.02
N LEU A 586 -10.41 -43.21 8.98
CA LEU A 586 -9.54 -42.35 8.18
C LEU A 586 -9.03 -41.14 8.97
N ILE A 587 -9.87 -40.47 9.77
CA ILE A 587 -9.45 -39.27 10.51
C ILE A 587 -8.63 -39.58 11.77
N SER A 588 -8.59 -40.84 12.21
CA SER A 588 -7.79 -41.32 13.34
C SER A 588 -6.46 -41.99 12.90
N SER A 589 -6.31 -42.28 11.61
CA SER A 589 -5.12 -42.93 11.06
C SER A 589 -3.98 -41.94 10.84
N LYS A 590 -2.74 -42.35 11.16
CA LYS A 590 -1.53 -41.54 10.92
C LYS A 590 -1.21 -41.36 9.44
N ASN A 591 -1.44 -42.38 8.63
CA ASN A 591 -1.36 -42.31 7.18
C ASN A 591 -2.77 -42.33 6.62
N THR A 592 -3.19 -41.23 6.01
CA THR A 592 -4.56 -41.01 5.54
C THR A 592 -4.58 -40.08 4.32
N PHE A 593 -5.78 -39.80 3.82
CA PHE A 593 -6.02 -38.83 2.75
C PHE A 593 -5.91 -37.40 3.28
N ASP A 594 -5.43 -36.48 2.43
CA ASP A 594 -5.28 -35.06 2.78
C ASP A 594 -6.63 -34.32 2.81
N TYR A 595 -7.63 -34.86 2.11
CA TYR A 595 -9.02 -34.39 2.12
C TYR A 595 -9.99 -35.55 2.28
N ILE A 596 -10.95 -35.42 3.20
CA ILE A 596 -11.99 -36.41 3.47
C ILE A 596 -13.31 -35.65 3.70
N GLU A 597 -14.29 -35.87 2.83
CA GLU A 597 -15.61 -35.26 2.96
C GLU A 597 -16.70 -36.27 2.62
N GLY A 598 -17.76 -36.28 3.42
CA GLY A 598 -18.89 -37.17 3.22
C GLY A 598 -20.13 -36.45 2.71
N LEU A 599 -20.90 -37.13 1.85
CA LEU A 599 -22.14 -36.62 1.27
C LEU A 599 -23.27 -37.64 1.43
N VAL A 600 -24.47 -37.15 1.76
CA VAL A 600 -25.70 -37.94 1.73
C VAL A 600 -26.37 -37.79 0.37
N LEU A 601 -26.69 -38.91 -0.26
CA LEU A 601 -27.32 -39.00 -1.57
C LEU A 601 -28.73 -39.57 -1.41
N VAL A 602 -29.70 -38.70 -1.20
CA VAL A 602 -31.10 -39.08 -1.05
C VAL A 602 -31.78 -39.21 -2.42
N ASN A 603 -32.36 -40.38 -2.70
CA ASN A 603 -33.23 -40.65 -3.85
C ASN A 603 -32.67 -40.17 -5.22
N ARG A 604 -31.37 -40.39 -5.47
CA ARG A 604 -30.72 -40.02 -6.74
C ARG A 604 -30.76 -41.18 -7.74
N THR A 605 -31.28 -40.95 -8.94
CA THR A 605 -31.22 -41.88 -10.08
C THR A 605 -30.01 -41.58 -10.98
N ASN A 606 -29.49 -42.60 -11.67
CA ASN A 606 -28.35 -42.47 -12.60
C ASN A 606 -27.07 -41.84 -12.01
N LEU A 607 -26.86 -42.01 -10.70
CA LEU A 607 -25.77 -41.38 -9.95
C LEU A 607 -24.39 -41.56 -10.60
N LEU A 608 -23.96 -42.81 -10.82
CA LEU A 608 -22.62 -43.11 -11.33
C LEU A 608 -22.43 -42.68 -12.80
N ASN A 609 -23.51 -42.69 -13.60
CA ASN A 609 -23.45 -42.22 -14.99
C ASN A 609 -23.19 -40.71 -15.06
N ASN A 610 -23.74 -39.92 -14.13
CA ASN A 610 -23.52 -38.48 -14.09
C ASN A 610 -22.07 -38.12 -13.74
N TRP A 611 -21.35 -38.98 -13.00
CA TRP A 611 -19.96 -38.75 -12.62
C TRP A 611 -18.97 -38.97 -13.77
N ARG A 612 -19.33 -39.74 -14.82
CA ARG A 612 -18.46 -39.99 -15.98
C ARG A 612 -18.06 -38.73 -16.76
N SER A 613 -18.75 -37.62 -16.53
CA SER A 613 -18.36 -36.31 -17.07
C SER A 613 -17.12 -35.69 -16.41
N SER A 614 -16.69 -36.21 -15.25
CA SER A 614 -15.58 -35.64 -14.47
C SER A 614 -14.69 -36.67 -13.78
N PHE A 615 -15.12 -37.93 -13.71
CA PHE A 615 -14.38 -39.03 -13.08
C PHE A 615 -14.41 -40.29 -13.93
N ASN A 616 -13.34 -41.09 -13.81
CA ASN A 616 -13.22 -42.38 -14.49
C ASN A 616 -13.51 -43.54 -13.53
N PRO A 617 -14.39 -44.49 -13.87
CA PRO A 617 -14.62 -45.67 -13.04
C PRO A 617 -13.41 -46.61 -13.09
N LYS A 618 -13.04 -47.19 -11.94
CA LYS A 618 -12.01 -48.25 -11.88
C LYS A 618 -12.50 -49.57 -12.52
N TYR A 619 -13.79 -49.85 -12.43
CA TYR A 619 -14.44 -51.04 -12.98
C TYR A 619 -15.68 -50.66 -13.81
N ASP A 620 -15.49 -50.26 -15.07
CA ASP A 620 -16.56 -49.63 -15.88
C ASP A 620 -17.79 -50.53 -16.12
N ASP A 621 -17.57 -51.82 -16.39
CA ASP A 621 -18.65 -52.80 -16.58
C ASP A 621 -19.50 -52.98 -15.31
N GLN A 622 -18.85 -53.02 -14.15
CA GLN A 622 -19.53 -53.18 -12.85
C GLN A 622 -20.24 -51.88 -12.43
N ALA A 623 -19.63 -50.73 -12.69
CA ALA A 623 -20.23 -49.42 -12.42
C ALA A 623 -21.50 -49.20 -13.27
N SER A 624 -21.52 -49.68 -14.51
CA SER A 624 -22.68 -49.60 -15.41
C SER A 624 -23.87 -50.44 -14.97
N GLN A 625 -23.65 -51.48 -14.17
CA GLN A 625 -24.70 -52.37 -13.65
C GLN A 625 -25.29 -51.90 -12.31
N PHE A 626 -24.66 -50.91 -11.66
CA PHE A 626 -25.11 -50.40 -10.37
C PHE A 626 -26.44 -49.65 -10.49
N LYS A 627 -27.42 -50.04 -9.67
CA LYS A 627 -28.72 -49.38 -9.56
C LYS A 627 -28.89 -48.83 -8.14
N SER A 628 -29.21 -47.54 -8.02
CA SER A 628 -29.43 -46.87 -6.73
C SER A 628 -30.79 -47.17 -6.09
N GLU A 629 -31.73 -47.77 -6.85
CA GLU A 629 -33.06 -48.22 -6.40
C GLU A 629 -33.88 -47.20 -5.58
N GLY A 630 -33.61 -45.89 -5.73
CA GLY A 630 -34.29 -44.84 -4.96
C GLY A 630 -33.98 -44.84 -3.45
N ARG A 631 -32.97 -45.60 -3.00
CA ARG A 631 -32.53 -45.66 -1.60
C ARG A 631 -31.58 -44.50 -1.27
N THR A 632 -31.50 -44.13 0.01
CA THR A 632 -30.46 -43.23 0.51
C THR A 632 -29.11 -43.93 0.48
N LEU A 633 -28.14 -43.31 -0.20
CA LEU A 633 -26.75 -43.78 -0.27
C LEU A 633 -25.82 -42.73 0.35
N PHE A 634 -24.60 -43.13 0.69
CA PHE A 634 -23.60 -42.23 1.25
C PHE A 634 -22.36 -42.26 0.36
N CYS A 635 -21.83 -41.09 0.02
CA CYS A 635 -20.63 -40.95 -0.79
C CYS A 635 -19.50 -40.39 0.07
N LEU A 636 -18.32 -41.00 -0.06
CA LEU A 636 -17.11 -40.48 0.53
C LEU A 636 -16.22 -39.94 -0.59
N GLU A 637 -15.88 -38.67 -0.48
CA GLU A 637 -14.97 -37.97 -1.38
C GLU A 637 -13.61 -37.83 -0.70
N LEU A 638 -12.57 -38.32 -1.37
CA LEU A 638 -11.22 -38.44 -0.82
C LEU A 638 -10.24 -37.76 -1.78
N ALA A 639 -9.20 -37.11 -1.24
CA ALA A 639 -8.11 -36.59 -2.05
C ALA A 639 -6.74 -36.86 -1.44
N LYS A 640 -5.78 -37.24 -2.30
CA LYS A 640 -4.36 -37.39 -1.95
C LYS A 640 -3.54 -36.42 -2.79
N TYR A 641 -2.77 -35.57 -2.13
CA TYR A 641 -1.93 -34.56 -2.73
C TYR A 641 -0.55 -35.15 -3.04
N PHE A 642 -0.03 -34.88 -4.23
CA PHE A 642 1.25 -35.42 -4.65
C PHE A 642 1.98 -34.50 -5.64
N ASN A 643 3.28 -34.74 -5.77
CA ASN A 643 4.07 -34.18 -6.86
C ASN A 643 4.25 -35.26 -7.93
N PRO A 644 4.29 -34.91 -9.24
CA PRO A 644 4.34 -35.88 -10.35
C PRO A 644 5.41 -36.97 -10.19
N ASN A 645 6.54 -36.63 -9.57
CA ASN A 645 7.67 -37.55 -9.35
C ASN A 645 7.34 -38.71 -8.38
N ASN A 646 6.30 -38.59 -7.55
CA ASN A 646 5.94 -39.56 -6.51
C ASN A 646 4.65 -40.35 -6.84
N ILE A 647 4.21 -40.33 -8.10
CA ILE A 647 2.90 -40.89 -8.50
C ILE A 647 2.77 -42.40 -8.21
N VAL A 648 3.84 -43.17 -8.35
CA VAL A 648 3.83 -44.63 -8.14
C VAL A 648 3.57 -44.95 -6.66
N GLU A 649 4.37 -44.37 -5.77
CA GLU A 649 4.21 -44.50 -4.31
C GLU A 649 2.84 -44.01 -3.86
N THR A 650 2.38 -42.87 -4.39
CA THR A 650 1.05 -42.32 -4.08
C THR A 650 -0.07 -43.30 -4.46
N ASN A 651 0.02 -43.95 -5.62
CA ASN A 651 -0.98 -44.95 -6.03
C ASN A 651 -0.96 -46.19 -5.11
N GLU A 652 0.21 -46.66 -4.71
CA GLU A 652 0.34 -47.79 -3.77
C GLU A 652 -0.27 -47.46 -2.40
N GLU A 653 -0.03 -46.24 -1.90
CA GLU A 653 -0.64 -45.74 -0.67
C GLU A 653 -2.17 -45.69 -0.77
N ILE A 654 -2.69 -45.15 -1.87
CA ILE A 654 -4.14 -45.07 -2.13
C ILE A 654 -4.77 -46.46 -2.13
N GLU A 655 -4.19 -47.41 -2.86
CA GLU A 655 -4.69 -48.79 -2.90
C GLU A 655 -4.66 -49.44 -1.52
N SER A 656 -3.57 -49.25 -0.76
CA SER A 656 -3.45 -49.73 0.61
C SER A 656 -4.52 -49.15 1.53
N MET A 657 -4.80 -47.85 1.44
CA MET A 657 -5.84 -47.19 2.25
C MET A 657 -7.24 -47.64 1.84
N LEU A 658 -7.55 -47.68 0.54
CA LEU A 658 -8.85 -48.11 0.03
C LEU A 658 -9.14 -49.58 0.38
N SER A 659 -8.14 -50.45 0.41
CA SER A 659 -8.32 -51.87 0.77
C SER A 659 -8.81 -52.11 2.20
N LYS A 660 -8.70 -51.11 3.08
CA LYS A 660 -9.13 -51.17 4.48
C LYS A 660 -10.56 -50.65 4.68
N LEU A 661 -11.17 -50.10 3.63
CA LEU A 661 -12.51 -49.54 3.65
C LEU A 661 -13.53 -50.57 3.13
N ASN A 662 -14.78 -50.37 3.50
CA ASN A 662 -15.91 -51.27 3.27
C ASN A 662 -16.95 -50.66 2.32
N TYR A 663 -16.52 -49.78 1.41
CA TYR A 663 -17.37 -49.22 0.37
C TYR A 663 -17.78 -50.28 -0.66
N ILE A 664 -18.77 -49.96 -1.50
CA ILE A 664 -19.22 -50.85 -2.58
C ILE A 664 -18.15 -50.86 -3.70
N PRO A 665 -17.45 -51.99 -3.96
CA PRO A 665 -16.25 -51.98 -4.81
C PRO A 665 -16.46 -51.48 -6.24
N SER A 666 -17.65 -51.68 -6.81
CA SER A 666 -18.00 -51.23 -8.16
C SER A 666 -18.19 -49.70 -8.28
N THR A 667 -18.06 -48.96 -7.18
CA THR A 667 -18.33 -47.51 -7.12
C THR A 667 -17.09 -46.64 -6.99
N VAL A 668 -15.90 -47.22 -7.19
CA VAL A 668 -14.63 -46.46 -7.17
C VAL A 668 -14.49 -45.64 -8.45
N PHE A 669 -14.52 -44.32 -8.28
CA PHE A 669 -14.31 -43.34 -9.34
C PHE A 669 -13.10 -42.48 -8.99
N MET A 670 -12.20 -42.29 -9.95
CA MET A 670 -10.98 -41.54 -9.75
C MET A 670 -10.72 -40.58 -10.90
N THR A 671 -10.13 -39.44 -10.58
CA THR A 671 -9.58 -38.50 -11.56
C THR A 671 -8.29 -37.89 -11.02
N GLU A 672 -7.52 -37.32 -11.93
CA GLU A 672 -6.31 -36.58 -11.60
C GLU A 672 -6.49 -35.15 -12.10
N VAL A 673 -6.27 -34.20 -11.20
CA VAL A 673 -6.39 -32.76 -11.46
C VAL A 673 -5.22 -32.03 -10.81
N THR A 674 -4.98 -30.80 -11.24
CA THR A 674 -4.03 -29.94 -10.54
C THR A 674 -4.56 -29.56 -9.15
N TYR A 675 -3.66 -29.21 -8.25
CA TYR A 675 -4.03 -28.73 -6.90
C TYR A 675 -4.97 -27.52 -6.94
N VAL A 676 -4.77 -26.61 -7.88
CA VAL A 676 -5.63 -25.43 -8.06
C VAL A 676 -7.03 -25.82 -8.53
N GLU A 677 -7.14 -26.68 -9.54
CA GLU A 677 -8.44 -27.16 -10.03
C GLU A 677 -9.24 -27.89 -8.94
N PHE A 678 -8.56 -28.67 -8.08
CA PHE A 678 -9.22 -29.30 -6.95
C PHE A 678 -9.76 -28.27 -5.96
N LEU A 679 -8.98 -27.24 -5.60
CA LEU A 679 -9.44 -26.18 -4.70
C LEU A 679 -10.57 -25.34 -5.31
N ASP A 680 -10.56 -25.12 -6.63
CA ASP A 680 -11.56 -24.33 -7.35
C ASP A 680 -12.80 -25.15 -7.79
N ARG A 681 -12.90 -26.43 -7.42
CA ARG A 681 -13.95 -27.36 -7.91
C ARG A 681 -15.39 -26.89 -7.71
N VAL A 682 -15.65 -26.04 -6.72
CA VAL A 682 -16.99 -25.50 -6.43
C VAL A 682 -17.36 -24.34 -7.36
N HIS A 683 -16.38 -23.63 -7.93
CA HIS A 683 -16.62 -22.49 -8.83
C HIS A 683 -17.40 -22.90 -10.09
N THR A 684 -17.15 -24.11 -10.60
CA THR A 684 -17.94 -24.65 -11.72
C THR A 684 -19.42 -24.85 -11.36
N ALA A 685 -19.74 -25.18 -10.10
CA ALA A 685 -21.11 -25.29 -9.65
C ALA A 685 -21.77 -23.90 -9.48
N GLU A 686 -21.03 -22.92 -8.98
CA GLU A 686 -21.44 -21.51 -8.93
C GLU A 686 -21.83 -20.99 -10.31
N ILE A 687 -20.96 -21.14 -11.33
CA ILE A 687 -21.24 -20.68 -12.70
C ILE A 687 -22.55 -21.29 -13.21
N LYS A 688 -22.76 -22.59 -13.02
CA LYS A 688 -23.99 -23.28 -13.44
C LYS A 688 -25.23 -22.79 -12.70
N LEU A 689 -25.11 -22.33 -11.46
CA LEU A 689 -26.21 -21.74 -10.71
C LEU A 689 -26.48 -20.31 -11.17
N GLN A 690 -25.45 -19.52 -11.48
CA GLN A 690 -25.58 -18.18 -12.05
C GLN A 690 -26.27 -18.21 -13.41
N GLU A 691 -25.88 -19.13 -14.30
CA GLU A 691 -26.54 -19.35 -15.61
C GLU A 691 -28.03 -19.65 -15.49
N LYS A 692 -28.43 -20.31 -14.40
CA LYS A 692 -29.84 -20.64 -14.10
C LYS A 692 -30.57 -19.55 -13.32
N GLY A 693 -29.90 -18.45 -12.97
CA GLY A 693 -30.45 -17.41 -12.09
C GLY A 693 -30.73 -17.89 -10.66
N LEU A 694 -30.08 -18.97 -10.24
CA LEU A 694 -30.26 -19.62 -8.93
C LEU A 694 -29.12 -19.31 -7.95
N TRP A 695 -28.19 -18.44 -8.29
CA TRP A 695 -27.09 -18.03 -7.41
C TRP A 695 -27.49 -16.89 -6.47
N ASP A 696 -28.21 -15.89 -6.96
CA ASP A 696 -28.64 -14.72 -6.17
C ASP A 696 -29.99 -14.91 -5.46
N VAL A 697 -30.37 -16.17 -5.21
CA VAL A 697 -31.63 -16.54 -4.54
C VAL A 697 -31.40 -16.82 -3.04
N PRO A 698 -32.46 -16.94 -2.21
CA PRO A 698 -32.28 -17.33 -0.81
C PRO A 698 -31.62 -18.71 -0.66
N HIS A 699 -30.58 -18.76 0.17
CA HIS A 699 -29.84 -19.98 0.54
C HIS A 699 -30.06 -20.29 2.03
N PRO A 700 -31.18 -20.96 2.39
CA PRO A 700 -31.52 -21.26 3.78
C PRO A 700 -30.67 -22.42 4.33
N TRP A 701 -29.35 -22.24 4.37
CA TRP A 701 -28.41 -23.27 4.83
C TRP A 701 -28.57 -23.54 6.33
N LEU A 702 -28.49 -24.82 6.69
CA LEU A 702 -28.51 -25.27 8.08
C LEU A 702 -27.26 -26.12 8.33
N ASN A 703 -26.34 -25.60 9.14
CA ASN A 703 -25.07 -26.28 9.45
C ASN A 703 -25.01 -26.60 10.93
N LEU A 704 -24.94 -27.89 11.26
CA LEU A 704 -25.01 -28.44 12.60
C LEU A 704 -23.71 -29.17 12.95
N LEU A 705 -23.30 -29.06 14.21
CA LEU A 705 -22.28 -29.86 14.84
C LEU A 705 -22.99 -30.84 15.78
N VAL A 706 -22.99 -32.12 15.41
CA VAL A 706 -23.72 -33.20 16.08
C VAL A 706 -22.72 -34.05 16.88
N PRO A 707 -22.93 -34.28 18.19
CA PRO A 707 -22.05 -35.15 18.96
C PRO A 707 -21.98 -36.56 18.34
N ARG A 708 -20.80 -37.19 18.36
CA ARG A 708 -20.59 -38.54 17.80
C ARG A 708 -21.55 -39.55 18.42
N SER A 709 -21.79 -39.51 19.72
CA SER A 709 -22.73 -40.42 20.40
C SER A 709 -24.18 -40.33 19.91
N LYS A 710 -24.54 -39.25 19.20
CA LYS A 710 -25.90 -38.94 18.74
C LYS A 710 -26.09 -39.03 17.23
N ILE A 711 -25.02 -39.20 16.46
CA ILE A 711 -25.08 -39.11 14.98
C ILE A 711 -25.98 -40.17 14.33
N HIS A 712 -26.01 -41.39 14.86
CA HIS A 712 -26.89 -42.45 14.33
C HIS A 712 -28.36 -42.12 14.57
N LYS A 713 -28.71 -41.70 15.80
CA LYS A 713 -30.07 -41.26 16.12
C LYS A 713 -30.49 -40.05 15.26
N PHE A 714 -29.55 -39.14 15.00
CA PHE A 714 -29.78 -38.02 14.09
C PHE A 714 -30.06 -38.51 12.65
N ALA A 715 -29.21 -39.40 12.13
CA ALA A 715 -29.32 -39.90 10.77
C ALA A 715 -30.60 -40.70 10.53
N ASP A 716 -30.99 -41.56 11.47
CA ASP A 716 -32.20 -42.39 11.38
C ASP A 716 -33.45 -41.53 11.18
N GLU A 717 -33.59 -40.44 11.95
CA GLU A 717 -34.75 -39.55 11.83
C GLU A 717 -34.60 -38.58 10.66
N VAL A 718 -33.45 -37.90 10.55
CA VAL A 718 -33.31 -36.80 9.59
C VAL A 718 -33.18 -37.32 8.17
N PHE A 719 -32.30 -38.30 7.93
CA PHE A 719 -32.10 -38.88 6.60
C PHE A 719 -33.15 -39.95 6.27
N GLY A 720 -33.70 -40.64 7.28
CA GLY A 720 -34.70 -41.69 7.10
C GLY A 720 -36.15 -41.21 7.03
N ASN A 721 -36.52 -40.12 7.74
CA ASN A 721 -37.92 -39.68 7.85
C ASN A 721 -38.15 -38.23 7.40
N ILE A 722 -37.26 -37.29 7.73
CA ILE A 722 -37.48 -35.86 7.44
C ILE A 722 -37.16 -35.51 5.97
N LEU A 723 -36.08 -36.05 5.40
CA LEU A 723 -35.57 -35.70 4.07
C LEU A 723 -36.04 -36.59 2.91
N VAL A 724 -36.98 -37.52 3.15
CA VAL A 724 -37.38 -38.60 2.23
C VAL A 724 -37.80 -38.10 0.82
N ASP A 725 -38.17 -36.83 0.70
CA ASP A 725 -38.83 -36.27 -0.47
C ASP A 725 -38.18 -35.00 -1.04
N THR A 726 -36.95 -34.67 -0.64
CA THR A 726 -36.32 -33.36 -0.92
C THR A 726 -35.00 -33.48 -1.68
N SER A 727 -34.82 -32.67 -2.73
CA SER A 727 -33.64 -32.72 -3.62
C SER A 727 -32.96 -31.36 -3.84
N ASN A 728 -33.07 -30.43 -2.88
CA ASN A 728 -32.77 -29.00 -3.07
C ASN A 728 -31.31 -28.59 -2.84
N GLY A 729 -30.37 -29.53 -2.71
CA GLY A 729 -28.95 -29.23 -2.53
C GLY A 729 -28.14 -30.42 -2.00
N PRO A 730 -26.81 -30.29 -1.90
CA PRO A 730 -25.97 -31.29 -1.25
C PRO A 730 -26.18 -31.29 0.27
N VAL A 731 -26.11 -32.47 0.86
CA VAL A 731 -26.08 -32.67 2.31
C VAL A 731 -24.74 -33.26 2.67
N LEU A 732 -23.92 -32.52 3.40
CA LEU A 732 -22.61 -32.97 3.85
C LEU A 732 -22.72 -33.62 5.23
N VAL A 733 -21.96 -34.68 5.46
CA VAL A 733 -21.85 -35.34 6.76
C VAL A 733 -20.46 -35.96 6.92
N TYR A 734 -19.65 -35.43 7.85
CA TYR A 734 -18.32 -35.96 8.11
C TYR A 734 -17.84 -35.64 9.53
N PRO A 735 -17.00 -36.52 10.11
CA PRO A 735 -16.49 -36.34 11.46
C PRO A 735 -15.32 -35.33 11.48
N VAL A 736 -15.17 -34.67 12.62
CA VAL A 736 -14.16 -33.65 12.89
C VAL A 736 -13.50 -33.94 14.24
N ASN A 737 -12.18 -33.83 14.30
CA ASN A 737 -11.39 -34.01 15.52
C ASN A 737 -11.38 -32.72 16.35
N LYS A 738 -11.94 -32.73 17.56
CA LYS A 738 -11.93 -31.60 18.49
C LYS A 738 -10.50 -31.18 18.86
N SER A 739 -9.55 -32.12 18.92
CA SER A 739 -8.14 -31.84 19.24
C SER A 739 -7.43 -30.90 18.25
N LYS A 740 -8.00 -30.69 17.06
CA LYS A 740 -7.48 -29.76 16.05
C LYS A 740 -8.02 -28.34 16.21
N TRP A 741 -8.92 -28.12 17.17
CA TRP A 741 -9.51 -26.81 17.47
C TRP A 741 -8.87 -26.21 18.73
N ASN A 742 -8.73 -24.89 18.74
CA ASN A 742 -8.23 -24.17 19.91
C ASN A 742 -9.42 -23.77 20.81
N ASN A 743 -9.44 -24.34 22.02
CA ASN A 743 -10.49 -24.11 23.03
C ASN A 743 -10.56 -22.67 23.56
N MET A 744 -9.56 -21.82 23.28
CA MET A 744 -9.58 -20.40 23.65
C MET A 744 -10.40 -19.54 22.68
N THR A 745 -10.59 -20.01 21.44
CA THR A 745 -11.32 -19.30 20.38
C THR A 745 -12.81 -19.19 20.70
N SER A 746 -13.52 -18.20 20.18
CA SER A 746 -14.94 -18.00 20.48
C SER A 746 -15.89 -19.01 19.79
N ALA A 747 -15.37 -19.97 19.01
CA ALA A 747 -16.17 -21.01 18.36
C ALA A 747 -16.78 -21.98 19.38
N VAL A 748 -18.06 -22.34 19.22
CA VAL A 748 -18.77 -23.26 20.12
C VAL A 748 -18.83 -24.65 19.51
N LEU A 749 -18.31 -25.65 20.23
CA LEU A 749 -18.19 -27.03 19.77
C LEU A 749 -18.93 -27.99 20.71
N PRO A 750 -19.33 -29.19 20.25
CA PRO A 750 -19.79 -30.27 21.12
C PRO A 750 -18.74 -30.73 22.15
N GLU A 751 -19.20 -31.32 23.25
CA GLU A 751 -18.34 -31.85 24.33
C GLU A 751 -17.89 -33.30 24.10
N GLU A 752 -17.51 -33.63 22.87
CA GLU A 752 -16.96 -34.94 22.49
C GLU A 752 -15.69 -34.75 21.65
N ASP A 753 -14.73 -35.68 21.77
CA ASP A 753 -13.44 -35.62 21.06
C ASP A 753 -13.59 -35.71 19.54
N ILE A 754 -14.66 -36.36 19.09
CA ILE A 754 -15.10 -36.42 17.70
C ILE A 754 -16.56 -35.96 17.68
N PHE A 755 -16.89 -35.11 16.72
CA PHE A 755 -18.26 -34.72 16.41
C PHE A 755 -18.44 -34.61 14.90
N TYR A 756 -19.66 -34.62 14.42
CA TYR A 756 -19.99 -34.57 13.00
C TYR A 756 -20.43 -33.18 12.58
N LEU A 757 -19.87 -32.67 11.50
CA LEU A 757 -20.45 -31.55 10.77
C LEU A 757 -21.51 -32.11 9.83
N VAL A 758 -22.75 -31.62 9.97
CA VAL A 758 -23.86 -31.91 9.07
C VAL A 758 -24.32 -30.61 8.44
N ALA A 759 -24.15 -30.45 7.13
CA ALA A 759 -24.50 -29.22 6.41
C ALA A 759 -25.56 -29.46 5.34
N PHE A 760 -26.69 -28.77 5.48
CA PHE A 760 -27.77 -28.74 4.49
C PHE A 760 -27.58 -27.52 3.60
N LEU A 761 -27.00 -27.71 2.42
CA LEU A 761 -26.63 -26.63 1.51
C LEU A 761 -27.72 -26.40 0.45
N SER A 762 -28.94 -26.16 0.91
CA SER A 762 -30.10 -25.98 0.04
C SER A 762 -30.17 -24.60 -0.61
N GLN A 763 -30.71 -24.55 -1.83
CA GLN A 763 -31.05 -23.32 -2.55
C GLN A 763 -32.57 -23.28 -2.80
N ALA A 764 -33.19 -22.12 -2.56
CA ALA A 764 -34.62 -21.96 -2.76
C ALA A 764 -34.94 -21.47 -4.18
N ASN A 765 -35.88 -22.12 -4.86
CA ASN A 765 -36.44 -21.62 -6.11
C ASN A 765 -37.49 -20.54 -5.79
N PRO A 766 -37.23 -19.25 -6.11
CA PRO A 766 -38.12 -18.16 -5.73
C PRO A 766 -39.48 -18.21 -6.44
N LEU A 767 -39.59 -18.97 -7.53
CA LEU A 767 -40.83 -19.12 -8.32
C LEU A 767 -41.66 -20.35 -7.87
N SER A 768 -41.14 -21.17 -6.97
CA SER A 768 -41.83 -22.37 -6.51
C SER A 768 -42.51 -22.17 -5.16
N THR A 769 -43.77 -22.63 -5.09
CA THR A 769 -44.51 -22.83 -3.83
C THR A 769 -44.48 -24.31 -3.38
N GLY A 770 -43.77 -25.16 -4.13
CA GLY A 770 -43.64 -26.60 -3.88
C GLY A 770 -42.46 -26.95 -2.99
N LYS A 771 -41.94 -28.18 -3.17
CA LYS A 771 -40.89 -28.77 -2.32
C LYS A 771 -39.53 -28.05 -2.43
N ASP A 772 -39.29 -27.29 -3.49
CA ASP A 772 -38.09 -26.48 -3.74
C ASP A 772 -38.27 -24.98 -3.38
N GLY A 773 -39.43 -24.60 -2.85
CA GLY A 773 -39.70 -23.24 -2.38
C GLY A 773 -39.11 -22.93 -1.01
N LEU A 774 -38.88 -21.64 -0.73
CA LEU A 774 -38.25 -21.16 0.51
C LEU A 774 -38.98 -21.61 1.77
N GLU A 775 -40.31 -21.48 1.82
CA GLU A 775 -41.12 -21.82 3.00
C GLU A 775 -41.04 -23.32 3.34
N HIS A 776 -41.02 -24.18 2.32
CA HIS A 776 -40.87 -25.62 2.54
C HIS A 776 -39.51 -25.95 3.15
N ILE A 777 -38.43 -25.36 2.62
CA ILE A 777 -37.07 -25.58 3.12
C ILE A 777 -36.91 -25.06 4.55
N LEU A 778 -37.42 -23.86 4.85
CA LEU A 778 -37.42 -23.32 6.21
C LEU A 778 -38.23 -24.18 7.18
N SER A 779 -39.36 -24.73 6.74
CA SER A 779 -40.16 -25.69 7.52
C SER A 779 -39.38 -26.97 7.83
N LEU A 780 -38.63 -27.51 6.87
CA LEU A 780 -37.75 -28.65 7.10
C LEU A 780 -36.64 -28.32 8.10
N ASN A 781 -35.96 -27.19 7.94
CA ASN A 781 -34.93 -26.75 8.89
C ASN A 781 -35.49 -26.65 10.32
N LYS A 782 -36.70 -26.10 10.47
CA LYS A 782 -37.40 -26.03 11.77
C LYS A 782 -37.71 -27.42 12.33
N ARG A 783 -38.20 -28.36 11.51
CA ARG A 783 -38.46 -29.75 11.94
C ARG A 783 -37.19 -30.46 12.42
N ILE A 784 -36.07 -30.26 11.72
CA ILE A 784 -34.76 -30.82 12.12
C ILE A 784 -34.33 -30.25 13.46
N LEU A 785 -34.40 -28.92 13.64
CA LEU A 785 -34.03 -28.26 14.89
C LEU A 785 -34.92 -28.69 16.06
N TYR A 786 -36.24 -28.75 15.84
CA TYR A 786 -37.22 -29.21 16.83
C TYR A 786 -36.92 -30.64 17.28
N PHE A 787 -36.66 -31.55 16.33
CA PHE A 787 -36.25 -32.91 16.69
C PHE A 787 -34.96 -32.93 17.50
N CYS A 788 -33.95 -32.14 17.12
CA CYS A 788 -32.68 -32.09 17.85
C CYS A 788 -32.85 -31.63 19.30
N GLU A 789 -33.76 -30.68 19.54
CA GLU A 789 -34.11 -30.17 20.86
C GLU A 789 -34.90 -31.20 21.68
N GLU A 790 -36.01 -31.71 21.14
CA GLU A 790 -36.87 -32.71 21.81
C GLU A 790 -36.11 -34.00 22.14
N ALA A 791 -35.27 -34.46 21.22
CA ALA A 791 -34.46 -35.67 21.41
C ALA A 791 -33.20 -35.41 22.27
N GLN A 792 -32.98 -34.17 22.73
CA GLN A 792 -31.86 -33.71 23.53
C GLN A 792 -30.51 -34.14 22.93
N LEU A 793 -30.34 -33.88 21.63
CA LEU A 793 -29.14 -34.31 20.89
C LEU A 793 -27.91 -33.44 21.20
N GLY A 794 -28.08 -32.28 21.85
CA GLY A 794 -26.96 -31.41 22.23
C GLY A 794 -26.23 -30.78 21.04
N VAL A 795 -26.90 -30.62 19.90
CA VAL A 795 -26.31 -30.07 18.68
C VAL A 795 -25.93 -28.59 18.84
N LYS A 796 -24.87 -28.15 18.17
CA LYS A 796 -24.49 -26.74 18.06
C LYS A 796 -24.64 -26.27 16.62
N GLN A 797 -25.17 -25.07 16.40
CA GLN A 797 -25.24 -24.50 15.05
C GLN A 797 -23.91 -23.82 14.69
N TYR A 798 -23.33 -24.13 13.52
CA TYR A 798 -22.09 -23.50 13.05
C TYR A 798 -22.33 -22.07 12.53
N LEU A 799 -23.48 -21.85 11.87
CA LEU A 799 -23.99 -20.54 11.47
C LEU A 799 -25.34 -20.31 12.18
N PRO A 800 -25.30 -19.91 13.47
CA PRO A 800 -26.50 -19.75 14.28
C PRO A 800 -27.40 -18.60 13.81
N HIS A 801 -28.71 -18.83 13.82
CA HIS A 801 -29.74 -17.84 13.49
C HIS A 801 -30.68 -17.59 14.67
N TYR A 802 -30.13 -17.45 15.87
CA TYR A 802 -30.94 -17.20 17.07
C TYR A 802 -31.56 -15.80 17.04
N ALA A 803 -32.79 -15.72 17.55
CA ALA A 803 -33.57 -14.49 17.58
C ALA A 803 -33.49 -13.79 18.94
N THR A 804 -33.17 -14.53 20.00
CA THR A 804 -33.21 -14.07 21.39
C THR A 804 -31.87 -14.26 22.09
N GLN A 805 -31.62 -13.45 23.13
CA GLN A 805 -30.40 -13.54 23.92
C GLN A 805 -30.33 -14.86 24.72
N ASP A 806 -31.46 -15.41 25.13
CA ASP A 806 -31.49 -16.68 25.87
C ASP A 806 -31.09 -17.86 25.00
N GLU A 807 -31.48 -17.87 23.73
CA GLU A 807 -30.98 -18.84 22.75
C GLU A 807 -29.45 -18.71 22.56
N TRP A 808 -28.92 -17.48 22.51
CA TRP A 808 -27.48 -17.25 22.46
C TRP A 808 -26.77 -17.72 23.74
N ARG A 809 -27.33 -17.44 24.92
CA ARG A 809 -26.83 -17.96 26.21
C ARG A 809 -26.80 -19.48 26.22
N ALA A 810 -27.86 -20.14 25.78
CA ALA A 810 -27.93 -21.60 25.67
C ALA A 810 -26.91 -22.15 24.65
N HIS A 811 -26.69 -21.44 23.55
CA HIS A 811 -25.68 -21.77 22.55
C HIS A 811 -24.28 -21.76 23.16
N PHE A 812 -23.86 -20.63 23.75
CA PHE A 812 -22.53 -20.48 24.35
C PHE A 812 -22.34 -21.29 25.65
N GLY A 813 -23.42 -21.60 26.37
CA GLY A 813 -23.38 -22.34 27.63
C GLY A 813 -22.44 -21.68 28.64
N HIS A 814 -21.54 -22.46 29.23
CA HIS A 814 -20.55 -21.97 30.22
C HIS A 814 -19.60 -20.90 29.65
N ARG A 815 -19.52 -20.72 28.32
CA ARG A 815 -18.65 -19.74 27.67
C ARG A 815 -19.29 -18.35 27.56
N TRP A 816 -20.59 -18.23 27.88
CA TRP A 816 -21.35 -16.98 27.75
C TRP A 816 -20.71 -15.84 28.55
N GLU A 817 -20.33 -16.08 29.80
CA GLU A 817 -19.73 -15.05 30.66
C GLU A 817 -18.43 -14.49 30.07
N THR A 818 -17.59 -15.37 29.52
CA THR A 818 -16.35 -14.95 28.85
C THR A 818 -16.65 -14.16 27.58
N PHE A 819 -17.67 -14.57 26.81
CA PHE A 819 -18.11 -13.88 25.60
C PHE A 819 -18.62 -12.46 25.93
N GLN A 820 -19.47 -12.34 26.95
CA GLN A 820 -20.00 -11.05 27.43
C GLN A 820 -18.90 -10.16 28.02
N ARG A 821 -17.98 -10.70 28.82
CA ARG A 821 -16.82 -9.96 29.35
C ARG A 821 -15.97 -9.36 28.22
N ARG A 822 -15.65 -10.15 27.19
CA ARG A 822 -14.89 -9.67 26.03
C ARG A 822 -15.66 -8.59 25.27
N LYS A 823 -16.99 -8.73 25.15
CA LYS A 823 -17.83 -7.71 24.50
C LYS A 823 -17.72 -6.38 25.25
N LEU A 824 -17.87 -6.40 26.57
CA LEU A 824 -17.71 -5.21 27.42
C LEU A 824 -16.32 -4.60 27.32
N ALA A 825 -15.28 -5.42 27.21
CA ALA A 825 -13.89 -4.94 27.14
C ALA A 825 -13.54 -4.28 25.80
N TYR A 826 -13.99 -4.83 24.67
CA TYR A 826 -13.54 -4.43 23.34
C TYR A 826 -14.59 -3.70 22.49
N ASP A 827 -15.88 -3.85 22.80
CA ASP A 827 -16.98 -3.11 22.17
C ASP A 827 -18.09 -2.79 23.19
N PRO A 828 -17.80 -1.93 24.19
CA PRO A 828 -18.72 -1.60 25.29
C PRO A 828 -20.01 -0.89 24.83
N LEU A 829 -20.05 -0.38 23.59
CA LEU A 829 -21.22 0.29 23.03
C LEU A 829 -22.06 -0.63 22.13
N ALA A 830 -21.65 -1.89 21.98
CA ALA A 830 -22.28 -2.89 21.11
C ALA A 830 -22.51 -2.37 19.68
N ILE A 831 -21.47 -1.76 19.10
CA ILE A 831 -21.50 -1.20 17.75
C ILE A 831 -21.28 -2.29 16.70
N LEU A 832 -20.43 -3.28 17.02
CA LEU A 832 -19.97 -4.29 16.07
C LEU A 832 -20.97 -5.44 15.91
N ALA A 833 -21.16 -5.84 14.64
CA ALA A 833 -21.99 -6.95 14.20
C ALA A 833 -23.42 -7.00 14.80
N PRO A 834 -24.21 -5.90 14.72
CA PRO A 834 -25.56 -5.83 15.28
C PRO A 834 -26.54 -6.79 14.58
N GLY A 835 -26.26 -7.18 13.34
CA GLY A 835 -27.10 -8.12 12.56
C GLY A 835 -27.24 -9.50 13.17
N GLN A 836 -26.30 -9.92 14.03
CA GLN A 836 -26.37 -11.19 14.76
C GLN A 836 -27.36 -11.15 15.93
N ARG A 837 -27.78 -9.95 16.37
CA ARG A 837 -28.75 -9.75 17.47
C ARG A 837 -28.32 -10.39 18.81
N ILE A 838 -27.01 -10.54 19.03
CA ILE A 838 -26.45 -11.06 20.29
C ILE A 838 -26.55 -10.00 21.41
N PHE A 839 -26.18 -8.75 21.07
CA PHE A 839 -26.24 -7.60 21.95
C PHE A 839 -26.94 -6.44 21.22
N GLN A 840 -27.72 -5.65 21.96
CA GLN A 840 -28.39 -4.46 21.41
C GLN A 840 -27.58 -3.20 21.70
N LYS A 841 -27.60 -2.26 20.75
CA LYS A 841 -26.88 -0.99 20.84
C LYS A 841 -27.32 -0.21 22.09
N GLY A 842 -26.36 0.13 22.95
CA GLY A 842 -26.61 0.95 24.16
C GLY A 842 -27.26 0.21 25.33
N VAL A 843 -27.50 -1.11 25.24
CA VAL A 843 -27.99 -1.93 26.36
C VAL A 843 -27.01 -3.08 26.58
N LEU A 844 -26.02 -2.85 27.43
CA LEU A 844 -25.31 -3.92 28.12
C LEU A 844 -25.70 -3.78 29.59
N ASP A 845 -26.77 -4.47 29.99
CA ASP A 845 -27.09 -4.60 31.41
C ASP A 845 -25.95 -5.38 32.09
N LEU A 846 -25.36 -4.76 33.11
CA LEU A 846 -24.30 -5.31 33.96
C LEU A 846 -24.80 -6.47 34.81
#